data_AF-A0A8T4E2B6-F1
#
_entry.id   AF-A0A8T4E2B6-F1
#
_cell.length_a   1.000
_cell.length_b   1.000
_cell.length_c   1.000
_cell.angle_alpha   90.00
_cell.angle_beta   90.00
_cell.angle_gamma   90.00
#
_symmetry.space_group_name_H-M   'P 1'
#
loop_
_entity.id
_entity.type
_entity.pdbx_description
1 polymer ?
#
loop_
_entity_poly.entity_id
_entity_poly.type
_entity_poly.pdbx_seq_one_letter_code
_entity_poly.pdbx_strand_id
1 'polypeptide(L)'
;MFRNNLAILFFVLIVSSASFAITHTCGIINESGEYTLNESLQGLGTPVSGFSIGDSCITIQTSNVTLDCDGFNISCEICLSDAIGIAVNGSASEPRTNITIRNCPGINNYDYGIALKYVYNSTIQNSTMLNSSASTDYGLHMENCSGVNVTNNTFYNNGNGIDMNYSYSNDVFNNTFFSNNNDVFMEECDYNDIIDNVFSLSDNGIYPYSSDHNFIANNTLSSMSSYAIDPEVSNYNRIIENIIHNAYVGISLYDQCYYNFIYNNTIEGSDEGIELYEYTNYNNVTQNVIEGGTYGVYGYLASGNRLVDNEIYENTDYGVYFEEACSNNTLLNNTVRNQTDENGVYMDAGSNGNNLTNNTMYGQDYSINIRHGRDNRIWGNHIWDSYIGVEFYFTNSSYIYENEINTTEESIEIDWGYNNSVENNTIRDSPCDGIYFNNANGTDILNNVISNSECEGIYISSFTSGIVIANNTVSGSDYDEICLYRVENIVIADNVAYNGRVSNIYLGRSNNITVINNTLYGGGAAFYLNESNYTITENEIRGPDGTRTEYNLLSAEDVMTIEAYSINWSGSPSSFPSGKASFEGKLLNITTVAGSPSIDTISWLWLDSESSGHDEDTFELWMYNGSDWSLLNDTPDTSSNMLTNYSLSPASIYGILEDSSSSGEAEGNDVDDYECMTSSDCDECYICSGHECVLPSGSCATASDCSGGYPFYNCEECSCAGYQCNVDSDCNGEGYSCENGACIPPECVENEDCKGLGLKYYCSPGYECVLGECYTSADCIAGSTCSNYVCIPPECTIDDNCGPGKMCENYKCVPGECRTNADCDEGFYCDNRVCQKDITPGGTGGSGGGSSGGSGGTGAAHVPPPGTEGENATQQMQQGFPFLEGDSSGAGILPDVVFSEETRISSGWIILFFLVLGGAVYFLHNKRKARVEKE
;
A
#
# COMPACT_ATOMS: atom_id res chain seq x y z
N MET A 1 -18.58 -68.76 19.25
CA MET A 1 -19.61 -69.50 20.02
C MET A 1 -19.71 -68.90 21.41
N PHE A 2 -20.92 -68.48 21.81
CA PHE A 2 -21.39 -68.05 23.16
C PHE A 2 -20.62 -66.90 23.83
N ARG A 3 -21.09 -65.63 23.89
CA ARG A 3 -22.32 -65.04 24.50
C ARG A 3 -22.48 -65.37 26.00
N ASN A 4 -22.15 -64.43 26.89
CA ASN A 4 -23.14 -63.69 27.71
C ASN A 4 -22.52 -62.70 28.74
N ASN A 5 -23.07 -61.49 28.66
CA ASN A 5 -23.14 -60.33 29.57
C ASN A 5 -22.99 -60.57 31.09
N LEU A 6 -22.35 -59.62 31.79
CA LEU A 6 -22.98 -58.89 32.92
C LEU A 6 -22.23 -57.59 33.31
N ALA A 7 -22.95 -56.47 33.21
CA ALA A 7 -22.88 -55.22 33.99
C ALA A 7 -21.53 -54.53 34.25
N ILE A 8 -21.24 -53.50 33.47
CA ILE A 8 -20.37 -52.38 33.85
C ILE A 8 -21.15 -51.52 34.84
N LEU A 9 -20.69 -51.48 36.09
CA LEU A 9 -21.16 -50.55 37.11
C LEU A 9 -20.60 -49.16 36.76
N PHE A 10 -21.41 -48.29 36.13
CA PHE A 10 -21.13 -46.87 36.11
C PHE A 10 -21.36 -46.34 37.53
N PHE A 11 -20.29 -46.20 38.31
CA PHE A 11 -20.28 -45.29 39.44
C PHE A 11 -20.28 -43.88 38.85
N VAL A 12 -21.46 -43.31 38.66
CA VAL A 12 -21.61 -41.85 38.60
C VAL A 12 -21.29 -41.37 40.02
N LEU A 13 -20.03 -41.01 40.24
CA LEU A 13 -19.65 -40.14 41.34
C LEU A 13 -20.29 -38.79 41.01
N ILE A 14 -21.54 -38.61 41.45
CA ILE A 14 -22.08 -37.28 41.70
C ILE A 14 -21.23 -36.76 42.87
N VAL A 15 -20.10 -36.13 42.57
CA VAL A 15 -19.50 -35.20 43.51
C VAL A 15 -20.53 -34.07 43.59
N SER A 16 -21.36 -34.11 44.64
CA SER A 16 -22.06 -32.92 45.04
C SER A 16 -20.99 -31.87 45.29
N SER A 17 -20.86 -30.87 44.42
CA SER A 17 -20.14 -29.66 44.78
C SER A 17 -20.81 -29.14 46.03
N ALA A 18 -20.13 -29.27 47.17
CA ALA A 18 -20.52 -28.52 48.34
C ALA A 18 -20.28 -27.05 47.97
N SER A 19 -21.34 -26.30 47.68
CA SER A 19 -21.25 -24.85 47.56
C SER A 19 -21.02 -24.30 48.95
N PHE A 20 -19.86 -23.71 49.20
CA PHE A 20 -19.57 -23.06 50.46
C PHE A 20 -20.00 -21.59 50.36
N ALA A 21 -20.90 -21.16 51.24
CA ALA A 21 -21.20 -19.74 51.38
C ALA A 21 -20.05 -19.07 52.16
N ILE A 22 -19.42 -18.06 51.57
CA ILE A 22 -18.46 -17.21 52.31
C ILE A 22 -19.29 -16.23 53.13
N THR A 23 -19.15 -16.24 54.46
CA THR A 23 -19.96 -15.41 55.37
C THR A 23 -19.16 -14.23 55.94
N HIS A 24 -19.69 -13.01 55.76
CA HIS A 24 -19.48 -11.73 56.47
C HIS A 24 -18.06 -11.13 56.57
N THR A 25 -16.98 -11.86 56.27
CA THR A 25 -15.62 -11.33 56.42
C THR A 25 -14.67 -11.84 55.34
N CYS A 26 -13.76 -10.96 54.89
CA CYS A 26 -12.55 -11.31 54.15
C CYS A 26 -11.81 -12.51 54.78
N GLY A 27 -11.22 -13.40 53.96
CA GLY A 27 -10.68 -14.67 54.45
C GLY A 27 -9.89 -15.49 53.43
N ILE A 28 -9.47 -16.68 53.87
CA ILE A 28 -8.60 -17.60 53.10
C ILE A 28 -9.42 -18.78 52.58
N ILE A 29 -9.25 -19.09 51.29
CA ILE A 29 -9.74 -20.31 50.62
C ILE A 29 -8.56 -21.27 50.45
N ASN A 30 -8.59 -22.36 51.20
CA ASN A 30 -7.52 -23.38 51.23
C ASN A 30 -7.99 -24.79 50.88
N GLU A 31 -9.29 -24.97 50.60
CA GLU A 31 -9.88 -26.21 50.10
C GLU A 31 -10.42 -26.00 48.69
N SER A 32 -10.32 -27.02 47.83
CA SER A 32 -10.87 -26.97 46.48
C SER A 32 -12.41 -26.99 46.54
N GLY A 33 -13.07 -26.26 45.64
CA GLY A 33 -14.53 -26.22 45.61
C GLY A 33 -15.12 -24.97 44.97
N GLU A 34 -16.45 -24.89 45.07
CA GLU A 34 -17.25 -23.76 44.60
C GLU A 34 -17.60 -22.87 45.80
N TYR A 35 -17.26 -21.58 45.69
CA TYR A 35 -17.45 -20.57 46.71
C TYR A 35 -18.32 -19.45 46.13
N THR A 36 -19.42 -19.14 46.81
CA THR A 36 -20.35 -18.10 46.39
C THR A 36 -20.48 -17.05 47.48
N LEU A 37 -20.32 -15.77 47.13
CA LEU A 37 -20.60 -14.68 48.05
C LEU A 37 -22.12 -14.55 48.26
N ASN A 38 -22.54 -14.22 49.47
CA ASN A 38 -23.95 -13.97 49.80
C ASN A 38 -24.21 -12.51 50.24
N GLU A 39 -23.15 -11.70 50.31
CA GLU A 39 -23.15 -10.28 50.61
C GLU A 39 -21.83 -9.65 50.15
N SER A 40 -21.79 -8.32 50.04
CA SER A 40 -20.57 -7.58 49.72
C SER A 40 -19.56 -7.64 50.85
N LEU A 41 -18.28 -7.80 50.51
CA LEU A 41 -17.16 -7.79 51.45
C LEU A 41 -16.51 -6.41 51.52
N GLN A 42 -16.05 -6.03 52.70
CA GLN A 42 -15.36 -4.76 52.93
C GLN A 42 -14.09 -4.94 53.77
N GLY A 43 -12.98 -4.36 53.32
CA GLY A 43 -11.72 -4.28 54.04
C GLY A 43 -10.68 -5.30 53.62
N LEU A 44 -9.81 -5.67 54.56
CA LEU A 44 -8.73 -6.63 54.40
C LEU A 44 -8.99 -7.91 55.21
N GLY A 45 -8.51 -9.04 54.71
CA GLY A 45 -8.54 -10.33 55.37
C GLY A 45 -7.34 -10.51 56.31
N THR A 46 -7.18 -11.73 56.83
CA THR A 46 -5.98 -12.07 57.61
C THR A 46 -4.73 -12.02 56.72
N PRO A 47 -3.60 -11.44 57.20
CA PRO A 47 -2.36 -11.36 56.44
C PRO A 47 -1.93 -12.72 55.91
N VAL A 48 -1.62 -12.80 54.61
CA VAL A 48 -1.05 -14.00 54.02
C VAL A 48 0.42 -13.76 53.72
N SER A 49 1.28 -14.50 54.41
CA SER A 49 2.69 -14.57 54.09
C SER A 49 2.88 -15.19 52.70
N GLY A 50 3.47 -14.47 51.76
CA GLY A 50 3.90 -15.03 50.47
C GLY A 50 3.65 -14.15 49.24
N PHE A 51 2.84 -13.09 49.34
CA PHE A 51 2.90 -11.97 48.41
C PHE A 51 3.84 -10.92 49.00
N SER A 52 4.79 -10.43 48.22
CA SER A 52 5.72 -9.36 48.62
C SER A 52 5.02 -7.99 48.73
N ILE A 53 3.78 -7.90 48.24
CA ILE A 53 3.02 -6.69 47.95
C ILE A 53 1.73 -6.59 48.80
N GLY A 54 1.75 -7.03 50.06
CA GLY A 54 0.73 -6.64 51.06
C GLY A 54 -0.46 -7.57 51.31
N ASP A 55 -1.49 -7.02 51.99
CA ASP A 55 -2.61 -7.76 52.60
C ASP A 55 -3.80 -7.84 51.62
N SER A 56 -4.54 -8.97 51.61
CA SER A 56 -5.66 -9.19 50.69
C SER A 56 -7.01 -9.42 51.39
N CYS A 57 -8.14 -9.10 50.75
CA CYS A 57 -9.46 -9.48 51.28
C CYS A 57 -9.72 -10.98 51.12
N ILE A 58 -9.69 -11.51 49.89
CA ILE A 58 -9.81 -12.96 49.65
C ILE A 58 -8.44 -13.50 49.23
N THR A 59 -7.96 -14.57 49.86
CA THR A 59 -6.77 -15.29 49.40
C THR A 59 -7.07 -16.72 49.01
N ILE A 60 -6.75 -17.09 47.77
CA ILE A 60 -6.88 -18.46 47.26
C ILE A 60 -5.50 -19.14 47.30
N GLN A 61 -5.40 -20.23 48.06
CA GLN A 61 -4.14 -20.96 48.31
C GLN A 61 -4.13 -22.38 47.77
N THR A 62 -5.17 -22.80 47.04
CA THR A 62 -5.29 -24.15 46.47
C THR A 62 -5.83 -24.10 45.05
N SER A 63 -5.65 -25.18 44.29
CA SER A 63 -6.15 -25.34 42.91
C SER A 63 -7.62 -25.81 42.89
N ASN A 64 -8.27 -25.77 41.73
CA ASN A 64 -9.66 -26.20 41.52
C ASN A 64 -10.64 -25.41 42.40
N VAL A 65 -10.61 -24.09 42.27
CA VAL A 65 -11.45 -23.17 43.05
C VAL A 65 -12.25 -22.30 42.10
N THR A 66 -13.56 -22.29 42.27
CA THR A 66 -14.43 -21.29 41.65
C THR A 66 -14.90 -20.34 42.73
N LEU A 67 -14.61 -19.05 42.56
CA LEU A 67 -15.15 -17.95 43.35
C LEU A 67 -16.15 -17.18 42.49
N ASP A 68 -17.43 -17.31 42.82
CA ASP A 68 -18.54 -16.57 42.24
C ASP A 68 -18.98 -15.47 43.21
N CYS A 69 -18.81 -14.21 42.82
CA CYS A 69 -19.26 -13.10 43.66
C CYS A 69 -20.79 -12.92 43.65
N ASP A 70 -21.54 -13.62 42.78
CA ASP A 70 -23.01 -13.56 42.71
C ASP A 70 -23.59 -12.13 42.69
N GLY A 71 -22.87 -11.20 42.05
CA GLY A 71 -23.28 -9.80 41.99
C GLY A 71 -22.94 -8.96 43.23
N PHE A 72 -22.18 -9.49 44.19
CA PHE A 72 -21.71 -8.75 45.37
C PHE A 72 -20.32 -8.13 45.16
N ASN A 73 -20.10 -6.98 45.80
CA ASN A 73 -18.86 -6.22 45.67
C ASN A 73 -17.79 -6.67 46.68
N ILE A 74 -16.53 -6.42 46.36
CA ILE A 74 -15.39 -6.50 47.29
C ILE A 74 -14.73 -5.12 47.30
N SER A 75 -14.76 -4.41 48.43
CA SER A 75 -14.29 -3.02 48.49
C SER A 75 -13.39 -2.72 49.67
N CYS A 76 -12.57 -1.67 49.56
CA CYS A 76 -11.85 -1.15 50.72
C CYS A 76 -12.00 0.36 50.91
N GLU A 77 -12.62 0.80 52.01
CA GLU A 77 -12.75 2.25 52.29
C GLU A 77 -11.50 2.85 52.97
N ILE A 78 -10.71 2.03 53.68
CA ILE A 78 -9.49 2.45 54.38
C ILE A 78 -8.46 1.32 54.27
N CYS A 79 -7.77 1.25 53.14
CA CYS A 79 -6.66 0.31 52.94
C CYS A 79 -5.31 1.03 53.08
N LEU A 80 -4.32 0.31 53.63
CA LEU A 80 -2.91 0.72 53.61
C LEU A 80 -2.36 0.58 52.18
N SER A 81 -1.15 1.06 51.90
CA SER A 81 -0.47 0.78 50.63
C SER A 81 -0.28 -0.73 50.43
N ASP A 82 -0.34 -1.16 49.17
CA ASP A 82 -0.22 -2.53 48.71
C ASP A 82 -1.40 -3.44 49.13
N ALA A 83 -2.62 -2.92 49.15
CA ALA A 83 -3.82 -3.68 49.44
C ALA A 83 -4.35 -4.44 48.23
N ILE A 84 -4.81 -5.69 48.43
CA ILE A 84 -5.29 -6.56 47.34
C ILE A 84 -6.76 -6.97 47.58
N GLY A 85 -7.60 -6.92 46.54
CA GLY A 85 -8.97 -7.42 46.60
C GLY A 85 -9.00 -8.94 46.69
N ILE A 86 -8.54 -9.60 45.62
CA ILE A 86 -8.44 -11.06 45.54
C ILE A 86 -7.01 -11.46 45.16
N ALA A 87 -6.35 -12.25 46.00
CA ALA A 87 -5.01 -12.77 45.75
C ALA A 87 -5.03 -14.28 45.49
N VAL A 88 -4.33 -14.73 44.44
CA VAL A 88 -4.08 -16.15 44.17
C VAL A 88 -2.57 -16.39 44.20
N ASN A 89 -2.12 -17.21 45.17
CA ASN A 89 -0.70 -17.36 45.42
C ASN A 89 -0.20 -18.80 45.15
N GLY A 90 0.53 -18.95 44.06
CA GLY A 90 1.29 -20.15 43.69
C GLY A 90 2.81 -19.95 43.81
N SER A 91 3.56 -20.94 43.35
CA SER A 91 5.02 -20.86 43.22
C SER A 91 5.50 -21.62 41.99
N ALA A 92 6.72 -21.36 41.51
CA ALA A 92 7.32 -22.09 40.39
C ALA A 92 7.29 -23.62 40.59
N SER A 93 7.44 -24.10 41.83
CA SER A 93 7.37 -25.53 42.16
C SER A 93 5.95 -26.07 42.33
N GLU A 94 5.00 -25.20 42.66
CA GLU A 94 3.61 -25.54 42.97
C GLU A 94 2.67 -24.44 42.45
N PRO A 95 2.46 -24.36 41.12
CA PRO A 95 1.56 -23.38 40.54
C PRO A 95 0.11 -23.68 40.96
N ARG A 96 -0.73 -22.63 41.00
CA ARG A 96 -2.18 -22.80 41.20
C ARG A 96 -2.84 -22.97 39.84
N THR A 97 -3.77 -23.92 39.74
CA THR A 97 -4.42 -24.25 38.47
C THR A 97 -5.92 -24.36 38.62
N ASN A 98 -6.65 -24.17 37.51
CA ASN A 98 -8.10 -24.30 37.47
C ASN A 98 -8.78 -23.41 38.53
N ILE A 99 -8.41 -22.13 38.51
CA ILE A 99 -9.03 -21.09 39.34
C ILE A 99 -10.02 -20.33 38.46
N THR A 100 -11.25 -20.14 38.92
CA THR A 100 -12.24 -19.29 38.24
C THR A 100 -12.69 -18.19 39.19
N ILE A 101 -12.52 -16.92 38.83
CA ILE A 101 -13.07 -15.78 39.56
C ILE A 101 -14.11 -15.12 38.64
N ARG A 102 -15.35 -15.01 39.09
CA ARG A 102 -16.43 -14.51 38.24
C ARG A 102 -17.53 -13.71 38.93
N ASN A 103 -18.23 -12.92 38.12
CA ASN A 103 -19.43 -12.16 38.48
C ASN A 103 -19.23 -11.20 39.66
N CYS A 104 -18.05 -10.57 39.74
CA CYS A 104 -17.70 -9.59 40.78
C CYS A 104 -17.91 -8.16 40.25
N PRO A 105 -19.09 -7.54 40.41
CA PRO A 105 -19.42 -6.27 39.74
C PRO A 105 -18.68 -5.04 40.29
N GLY A 106 -17.83 -5.22 41.30
CA GLY A 106 -16.96 -4.17 41.80
C GLY A 106 -15.94 -4.71 42.78
N ILE A 107 -14.71 -4.89 42.31
CA ILE A 107 -13.50 -5.04 43.13
C ILE A 107 -12.83 -3.67 43.12
N ASN A 108 -12.91 -2.95 44.25
CA ASN A 108 -12.65 -1.51 44.23
C ASN A 108 -11.88 -0.96 45.43
N ASN A 109 -11.12 0.10 45.17
CA ASN A 109 -10.28 0.81 46.14
C ASN A 109 -9.18 -0.07 46.76
N TYR A 110 -8.57 -0.92 45.94
CA TYR A 110 -7.38 -1.69 46.28
C TYR A 110 -6.21 -1.21 45.42
N ASP A 111 -4.96 -1.33 45.88
CA ASP A 111 -3.82 -1.11 44.97
C ASP A 111 -3.75 -2.23 43.92
N TYR A 112 -4.28 -3.42 44.23
CA TYR A 112 -4.46 -4.51 43.27
C TYR A 112 -5.89 -5.04 43.37
N GLY A 113 -6.69 -4.92 42.32
CA GLY A 113 -8.03 -5.52 42.29
C GLY A 113 -7.93 -7.04 42.43
N ILE A 114 -7.28 -7.69 41.47
CA ILE A 114 -6.92 -9.10 41.51
C ILE A 114 -5.40 -9.24 41.31
N ALA A 115 -4.74 -10.06 42.11
CA ALA A 115 -3.31 -10.38 41.95
C ALA A 115 -3.11 -11.89 41.79
N LEU A 116 -2.51 -12.30 40.67
CA LEU A 116 -2.20 -13.68 40.32
C LEU A 116 -0.68 -13.87 40.28
N LYS A 117 -0.18 -14.88 40.98
CA LYS A 117 1.23 -15.24 40.98
C LYS A 117 1.40 -16.75 40.78
N TYR A 118 2.12 -17.17 39.74
CA TYR A 118 2.25 -18.59 39.34
C TYR A 118 0.89 -19.30 39.21
N VAL A 119 0.00 -18.73 38.40
CA VAL A 119 -1.35 -19.26 38.15
C VAL A 119 -1.45 -19.72 36.70
N TYR A 120 -1.89 -20.97 36.50
CA TYR A 120 -2.05 -21.56 35.17
C TYR A 120 -3.48 -22.03 34.88
N ASN A 121 -3.88 -22.07 33.61
CA ASN A 121 -5.14 -22.68 33.14
C ASN A 121 -6.34 -22.23 33.99
N SER A 122 -6.57 -20.92 34.05
CA SER A 122 -7.50 -20.28 34.97
C SER A 122 -8.33 -19.21 34.25
N THR A 123 -9.43 -18.76 34.85
CA THR A 123 -10.39 -17.86 34.20
C THR A 123 -10.79 -16.71 35.12
N ILE A 124 -10.73 -15.49 34.60
CA ILE A 124 -11.26 -14.29 35.24
C ILE A 124 -12.36 -13.75 34.31
N GLN A 125 -13.60 -13.68 34.78
CA GLN A 125 -14.69 -13.25 33.89
C GLN A 125 -15.82 -12.44 34.54
N ASN A 126 -16.53 -11.65 33.73
CA ASN A 126 -17.73 -10.92 34.15
C ASN A 126 -17.52 -10.08 35.42
N SER A 127 -16.35 -9.46 35.57
CA SER A 127 -15.99 -8.73 36.77
C SER A 127 -15.56 -7.30 36.45
N THR A 128 -15.71 -6.41 37.42
CA THR A 128 -15.34 -4.99 37.30
C THR A 128 -14.25 -4.64 38.30
N MET A 129 -13.12 -4.13 37.80
CA MET A 129 -11.97 -3.71 38.60
C MET A 129 -11.78 -2.20 38.46
N LEU A 130 -11.92 -1.47 39.58
CA LEU A 130 -11.88 0.00 39.57
C LEU A 130 -11.13 0.59 40.77
N ASN A 131 -10.11 1.40 40.51
CA ASN A 131 -9.25 1.98 41.54
C ASN A 131 -9.18 3.51 41.46
N SER A 132 -8.20 4.12 42.12
CA SER A 132 -8.13 5.57 42.33
C SER A 132 -7.23 6.30 41.33
N SER A 133 -6.87 5.64 40.23
CA SER A 133 -5.96 6.08 39.17
C SER A 133 -4.57 6.50 39.66
N ALA A 134 -4.09 5.96 40.79
CA ALA A 134 -2.68 6.11 41.12
C ALA A 134 -1.83 5.23 40.19
N SER A 135 -0.63 5.67 39.82
CA SER A 135 0.24 4.95 38.87
C SER A 135 0.67 3.55 39.35
N THR A 136 0.41 3.21 40.61
CA THR A 136 0.68 1.91 41.22
C THR A 136 -0.57 1.05 41.41
N ASP A 137 -1.74 1.54 40.99
CA ASP A 137 -2.99 0.81 41.13
C ASP A 137 -3.19 -0.11 39.91
N TYR A 138 -3.40 -1.40 40.14
CA TYR A 138 -3.59 -2.41 39.12
C TYR A 138 -4.99 -3.00 39.20
N GLY A 139 -5.71 -3.05 38.07
CA GLY A 139 -7.00 -3.75 38.03
C GLY A 139 -6.80 -5.26 38.21
N LEU A 140 -5.97 -5.84 37.34
CA LEU A 140 -5.49 -7.22 37.42
C LEU A 140 -3.96 -7.24 37.25
N HIS A 141 -3.25 -7.80 38.21
CA HIS A 141 -1.81 -8.03 38.12
C HIS A 141 -1.51 -9.52 37.97
N MET A 142 -0.67 -9.88 37.01
CA MET A 142 -0.28 -11.25 36.65
C MET A 142 1.25 -11.38 36.64
N GLU A 143 1.77 -12.27 37.48
CA GLU A 143 3.20 -12.56 37.56
C GLU A 143 3.43 -14.06 37.32
N ASN A 144 4.24 -14.41 36.30
CA ASN A 144 4.54 -15.80 35.94
C ASN A 144 3.28 -16.65 35.70
N CYS A 145 2.29 -16.10 34.98
CA CYS A 145 1.01 -16.76 34.69
C CYS A 145 0.96 -17.31 33.26
N SER A 146 0.14 -18.34 33.02
CA SER A 146 0.03 -18.99 31.70
C SER A 146 -1.27 -19.73 31.47
N GLY A 147 -1.87 -19.62 30.29
CA GLY A 147 -3.19 -20.20 30.02
C GLY A 147 -4.29 -19.55 30.85
N VAL A 148 -4.13 -18.28 31.24
CA VAL A 148 -5.19 -17.53 31.92
C VAL A 148 -6.08 -16.88 30.87
N ASN A 149 -7.38 -17.12 30.96
CA ASN A 149 -8.39 -16.47 30.13
C ASN A 149 -9.06 -15.34 30.92
N VAL A 150 -8.85 -14.10 30.48
CA VAL A 150 -9.45 -12.89 31.03
C VAL A 150 -10.52 -12.43 30.06
N THR A 151 -11.80 -12.59 30.41
CA THR A 151 -12.89 -12.32 29.47
C THR A 151 -14.12 -11.63 30.03
N ASN A 152 -14.74 -10.72 29.25
CA ASN A 152 -15.95 -10.00 29.65
C ASN A 152 -15.79 -9.19 30.95
N ASN A 153 -14.59 -8.68 31.20
CA ASN A 153 -14.31 -7.85 32.37
C ASN A 153 -14.30 -6.37 32.00
N THR A 154 -14.44 -5.50 33.01
CA THR A 154 -14.35 -4.06 32.86
C THR A 154 -13.25 -3.51 33.79
N PHE A 155 -12.30 -2.78 33.22
CA PHE A 155 -11.15 -2.19 33.93
C PHE A 155 -11.16 -0.67 33.74
N TYR A 156 -11.33 0.10 34.83
CA TYR A 156 -11.31 1.56 34.70
C TYR A 156 -10.78 2.32 35.91
N ASN A 157 -10.24 3.52 35.67
CA ASN A 157 -9.58 4.36 36.69
C ASN A 157 -8.45 3.62 37.42
N ASN A 158 -7.68 2.78 36.72
CA ASN A 158 -6.49 2.12 37.26
C ASN A 158 -5.22 2.82 36.76
N GLY A 159 -4.09 2.61 37.44
CA GLY A 159 -2.78 2.84 36.85
C GLY A 159 -2.63 1.94 35.63
N ASN A 160 -2.62 0.61 35.83
CA ASN A 160 -2.75 -0.35 34.73
C ASN A 160 -4.07 -1.14 34.86
N GLY A 161 -4.84 -1.24 33.77
CA GLY A 161 -6.03 -2.09 33.73
C GLY A 161 -5.66 -3.55 33.97
N ILE A 162 -4.79 -4.09 33.10
CA ILE A 162 -4.06 -5.34 33.30
C ILE A 162 -2.56 -5.06 33.27
N ASP A 163 -1.84 -5.65 34.20
CA ASP A 163 -0.38 -5.64 34.31
C ASP A 163 0.14 -7.07 34.28
N MET A 164 0.94 -7.43 33.27
CA MET A 164 1.50 -8.77 33.09
C MET A 164 3.01 -8.74 33.10
N ASN A 165 3.63 -9.63 33.88
CA ASN A 165 5.07 -9.78 33.97
C ASN A 165 5.45 -11.26 33.82
N TYR A 166 6.40 -11.56 32.93
CA TYR A 166 6.90 -12.92 32.68
C TYR A 166 5.78 -13.94 32.44
N SER A 167 4.73 -13.52 31.73
CA SER A 167 3.49 -14.30 31.57
C SER A 167 3.25 -14.66 30.11
N TYR A 168 2.87 -15.90 29.85
CA TYR A 168 2.90 -16.47 28.49
C TYR A 168 1.63 -17.22 28.14
N SER A 169 1.19 -17.17 26.88
CA SER A 169 0.03 -17.96 26.41
C SER A 169 -1.24 -17.67 27.20
N ASN A 170 -1.55 -16.39 27.42
CA ASN A 170 -2.79 -15.95 28.05
C ASN A 170 -3.71 -15.30 27.01
N ASP A 171 -5.01 -15.39 27.26
CA ASP A 171 -6.05 -14.84 26.40
C ASP A 171 -6.72 -13.66 27.12
N VAL A 172 -6.64 -12.47 26.54
CA VAL A 172 -7.39 -11.28 26.97
C VAL A 172 -8.44 -11.01 25.91
N PHE A 173 -9.68 -11.40 26.19
CA PHE A 173 -10.75 -11.48 25.20
C PHE A 173 -12.04 -10.77 25.59
N ASN A 174 -12.55 -9.87 24.74
CA ASN A 174 -13.84 -9.20 24.94
C ASN A 174 -13.96 -8.46 26.28
N ASN A 175 -12.93 -7.72 26.67
CA ASN A 175 -12.93 -6.86 27.84
C ASN A 175 -13.11 -5.39 27.45
N THR A 176 -13.53 -4.58 28.42
CA THR A 176 -13.68 -3.13 28.26
C THR A 176 -12.73 -2.41 29.19
N PHE A 177 -11.92 -1.52 28.64
CA PHE A 177 -10.95 -0.70 29.35
C PHE A 177 -11.26 0.78 29.14
N PHE A 178 -11.23 1.58 30.20
CA PHE A 178 -11.30 3.03 30.03
C PHE A 178 -10.72 3.85 31.18
N SER A 179 -10.17 5.02 30.86
CA SER A 179 -9.64 5.96 31.86
C SER A 179 -8.57 5.32 32.76
N ASN A 180 -7.72 4.47 32.19
CA ASN A 180 -6.53 3.96 32.86
C ASN A 180 -5.28 4.72 32.36
N ASN A 181 -4.15 4.63 33.06
CA ASN A 181 -2.90 5.13 32.47
C ASN A 181 -2.44 4.17 31.37
N ASN A 182 -2.31 2.88 31.66
CA ASN A 182 -2.14 1.84 30.64
C ASN A 182 -3.34 0.89 30.71
N ASP A 183 -3.97 0.54 29.59
CA ASP A 183 -5.05 -0.44 29.63
C ASP A 183 -4.51 -1.86 29.80
N VAL A 184 -3.52 -2.25 28.99
CA VAL A 184 -2.79 -3.52 29.09
C VAL A 184 -1.29 -3.26 28.99
N PHE A 185 -0.57 -3.47 30.09
CA PHE A 185 0.89 -3.42 30.13
C PHE A 185 1.47 -4.83 30.24
N MET A 186 2.52 -5.11 29.47
CA MET A 186 3.16 -6.42 29.38
C MET A 186 4.69 -6.28 29.39
N GLU A 187 5.36 -6.88 30.37
CA GLU A 187 6.83 -6.92 30.44
C GLU A 187 7.31 -8.37 30.35
N GLU A 188 8.14 -8.66 29.34
CA GLU A 188 8.69 -10.01 29.07
C GLU A 188 7.58 -11.09 28.93
N CYS A 189 6.50 -10.76 28.23
CA CYS A 189 5.30 -11.60 28.08
C CYS A 189 5.08 -12.04 26.63
N ASP A 190 5.44 -13.29 26.31
CA ASP A 190 5.36 -13.80 24.94
C ASP A 190 4.11 -14.66 24.68
N TYR A 191 3.71 -14.76 23.41
CA TYR A 191 2.64 -15.65 22.94
C TYR A 191 1.27 -15.38 23.57
N ASN A 192 0.93 -14.13 23.90
CA ASN A 192 -0.38 -13.78 24.43
C ASN A 192 -1.31 -13.28 23.31
N ASP A 193 -2.60 -13.59 23.46
CA ASP A 193 -3.66 -13.21 22.53
C ASP A 193 -4.50 -12.09 23.17
N ILE A 194 -4.50 -10.91 22.56
CA ILE A 194 -5.32 -9.76 22.98
C ILE A 194 -6.33 -9.48 21.87
N ILE A 195 -7.56 -9.94 22.04
CA ILE A 195 -8.53 -10.03 20.96
C ILE A 195 -9.91 -9.46 21.34
N ASP A 196 -10.56 -8.77 20.40
CA ASP A 196 -11.95 -8.30 20.54
C ASP A 196 -12.20 -7.39 21.75
N ASN A 197 -11.18 -6.67 22.24
CA ASN A 197 -11.32 -5.76 23.38
C ASN A 197 -11.64 -4.32 22.94
N VAL A 198 -12.24 -3.56 23.84
CA VAL A 198 -12.58 -2.14 23.64
C VAL A 198 -11.83 -1.27 24.64
N PHE A 199 -11.08 -0.29 24.14
CA PHE A 199 -10.20 0.60 24.90
C PHE A 199 -10.60 2.06 24.67
N SER A 200 -10.70 2.88 25.72
CA SER A 200 -11.04 4.30 25.54
C SER A 200 -10.55 5.26 26.62
N LEU A 201 -10.21 6.49 26.24
CA LEU A 201 -9.91 7.58 27.19
C LEU A 201 -8.76 7.28 28.17
N SER A 202 -7.77 6.50 27.73
CA SER A 202 -6.59 6.10 28.52
C SER A 202 -5.31 6.75 27.95
N ASP A 203 -4.20 6.77 28.69
CA ASP A 203 -2.94 7.30 28.14
C ASP A 203 -2.37 6.35 27.08
N ASN A 204 -2.17 5.08 27.44
CA ASN A 204 -1.75 4.02 26.54
C ASN A 204 -2.76 2.87 26.49
N GLY A 205 -2.98 2.31 25.31
CA GLY A 205 -3.83 1.14 25.11
C GLY A 205 -3.10 -0.17 25.47
N ILE A 206 -2.41 -0.75 24.50
CA ILE A 206 -1.69 -2.02 24.63
C ILE A 206 -0.18 -1.77 24.50
N TYR A 207 0.57 -2.10 25.55
CA TYR A 207 2.01 -1.84 25.63
C TYR A 207 2.79 -3.13 25.92
N PRO A 208 3.24 -3.85 24.88
CA PRO A 208 4.25 -4.90 24.96
C PRO A 208 5.66 -4.33 25.08
N TYR A 209 6.33 -4.57 26.20
CA TYR A 209 7.74 -4.26 26.43
C TYR A 209 8.56 -5.56 26.48
N SER A 210 9.56 -5.68 25.59
CA SER A 210 10.38 -6.89 25.44
C SER A 210 9.53 -8.17 25.32
N SER A 211 8.44 -8.10 24.59
CA SER A 211 7.36 -9.10 24.56
C SER A 211 7.11 -9.55 23.12
N ASP A 212 7.50 -10.78 22.80
CA ASP A 212 7.55 -11.29 21.43
C ASP A 212 6.35 -12.20 21.10
N HIS A 213 6.08 -12.40 19.81
CA HIS A 213 5.10 -13.38 19.30
C HIS A 213 3.67 -13.20 19.85
N ASN A 214 3.27 -11.99 20.23
CA ASN A 214 1.91 -11.71 20.68
C ASN A 214 0.98 -11.46 19.49
N PHE A 215 -0.29 -11.83 19.65
CA PHE A 215 -1.33 -11.64 18.66
C PHE A 215 -2.35 -10.61 19.18
N ILE A 216 -2.31 -9.42 18.59
CA ILE A 216 -3.16 -8.30 18.96
C ILE A 216 -4.13 -8.07 17.81
N ALA A 217 -5.39 -8.50 17.96
CA ALA A 217 -6.31 -8.50 16.83
C ALA A 217 -7.74 -8.09 17.14
N ASN A 218 -8.40 -7.46 16.17
CA ASN A 218 -9.82 -7.08 16.26
C ASN A 218 -10.16 -6.21 17.47
N ASN A 219 -9.21 -5.44 18.00
CA ASN A 219 -9.47 -4.53 19.11
C ASN A 219 -9.94 -3.17 18.58
N THR A 220 -10.80 -2.51 19.35
CA THR A 220 -11.21 -1.12 19.09
C THR A 220 -10.59 -0.20 20.14
N LEU A 221 -9.72 0.71 19.72
CA LEU A 221 -9.04 1.67 20.59
C LEU A 221 -9.45 3.09 20.22
N SER A 222 -9.82 3.91 21.21
CA SER A 222 -10.34 5.25 20.92
C SER A 222 -9.90 6.32 21.92
N SER A 223 -9.52 7.50 21.43
CA SER A 223 -9.15 8.64 22.30
C SER A 223 -8.02 8.31 23.27
N MET A 224 -6.92 7.76 22.75
CA MET A 224 -5.70 7.49 23.53
C MET A 224 -4.86 8.77 23.62
N SER A 225 -4.45 9.20 24.82
CA SER A 225 -3.67 10.44 24.98
C SER A 225 -2.25 10.33 24.42
N SER A 226 -1.73 9.11 24.33
CA SER A 226 -0.39 8.77 23.85
C SER A 226 -0.52 7.65 22.81
N TYR A 227 -0.09 6.42 23.11
CA TYR A 227 0.00 5.35 22.12
C TYR A 227 -1.20 4.39 22.19
N ALA A 228 -1.81 4.04 21.07
CA ALA A 228 -2.85 3.01 21.08
C ALA A 228 -2.25 1.60 21.22
N ILE A 229 -1.27 1.26 20.37
CA ILE A 229 -0.53 -0.01 20.43
C ILE A 229 0.96 0.31 20.29
N ASP A 230 1.76 -0.04 21.30
CA ASP A 230 3.17 0.38 21.41
C ASP A 230 4.12 -0.79 21.75
N PRO A 231 4.43 -1.69 20.81
CA PRO A 231 5.51 -2.65 21.02
C PRO A 231 6.87 -1.94 21.10
N GLU A 232 7.56 -2.13 22.24
CA GLU A 232 8.92 -1.65 22.46
C GLU A 232 9.89 -2.83 22.63
N VAL A 233 11.00 -2.82 21.88
CA VAL A 233 12.00 -3.91 21.86
C VAL A 233 11.33 -5.28 21.67
N SER A 234 10.27 -5.32 20.86
CA SER A 234 9.32 -6.43 20.77
C SER A 234 9.19 -6.90 19.32
N ASN A 235 9.30 -8.20 19.12
CA ASN A 235 9.51 -8.82 17.80
C ASN A 235 8.46 -9.86 17.47
N TYR A 236 8.28 -10.12 16.17
CA TYR A 236 7.39 -11.16 15.67
C TYR A 236 5.93 -11.03 16.15
N ASN A 237 5.52 -9.83 16.59
CA ASN A 237 4.15 -9.57 16.98
C ASN A 237 3.28 -9.39 15.73
N ARG A 238 2.02 -9.79 15.86
CA ARG A 238 1.01 -9.72 14.81
C ARG A 238 -0.09 -8.77 15.26
N ILE A 239 -0.15 -7.60 14.65
CA ILE A 239 -1.13 -6.54 14.93
C ILE A 239 -2.10 -6.48 13.76
N ILE A 240 -3.27 -7.07 13.93
CA ILE A 240 -4.15 -7.43 12.81
C ILE A 240 -5.59 -6.92 13.03
N GLU A 241 -6.19 -6.28 12.03
CA GLU A 241 -7.63 -5.95 12.06
C GLU A 241 -8.05 -5.07 13.24
N ASN A 242 -7.14 -4.28 13.81
CA ASN A 242 -7.50 -3.34 14.88
C ASN A 242 -8.06 -2.04 14.29
N ILE A 243 -9.01 -1.46 15.00
CA ILE A 243 -9.64 -0.19 14.65
C ILE A 243 -9.21 0.84 15.70
N ILE A 244 -8.51 1.87 15.26
CA ILE A 244 -7.93 2.91 16.12
C ILE A 244 -8.50 4.27 15.71
N HIS A 245 -9.09 4.99 16.65
CA HIS A 245 -9.65 6.31 16.43
C HIS A 245 -9.06 7.36 17.37
N ASN A 246 -8.48 8.43 16.83
CA ASN A 246 -8.00 9.60 17.57
C ASN A 246 -7.00 9.23 18.70
N ALA A 247 -5.89 8.60 18.35
CA ALA A 247 -4.75 8.46 19.26
C ALA A 247 -3.73 9.59 19.02
N TYR A 248 -2.77 9.81 19.92
CA TYR A 248 -1.60 10.62 19.53
C TYR A 248 -0.77 9.82 18.51
N VAL A 249 -0.39 8.59 18.83
CA VAL A 249 0.15 7.63 17.85
C VAL A 249 -0.75 6.40 17.78
N GLY A 250 -1.15 5.99 16.58
CA GLY A 250 -1.96 4.80 16.37
C GLY A 250 -1.21 3.53 16.75
N ILE A 251 -0.21 3.16 15.95
CA ILE A 251 0.65 2.01 16.23
C ILE A 251 2.11 2.48 16.20
N SER A 252 2.86 2.33 17.29
CA SER A 252 4.30 2.63 17.34
C SER A 252 5.11 1.36 17.49
N LEU A 253 6.11 1.16 16.63
CA LEU A 253 7.16 0.16 16.83
C LEU A 253 8.42 0.89 17.27
N TYR A 254 8.67 0.86 18.59
CA TYR A 254 9.68 1.69 19.25
C TYR A 254 10.93 0.87 19.65
N ASP A 255 12.12 1.42 19.39
CA ASP A 255 13.46 0.90 19.71
C ASP A 255 13.67 -0.59 19.36
N GLN A 256 14.38 -0.85 18.25
CA GLN A 256 14.84 -2.20 17.87
C GLN A 256 13.72 -3.23 17.73
N CYS A 257 12.58 -2.84 17.13
CA CYS A 257 11.51 -3.77 16.78
C CYS A 257 11.75 -4.40 15.40
N TYR A 258 11.71 -5.73 15.33
CA TYR A 258 11.96 -6.50 14.11
C TYR A 258 10.86 -7.51 13.79
N TYR A 259 10.63 -7.71 12.49
CA TYR A 259 9.77 -8.78 11.96
C TYR A 259 8.34 -8.77 12.49
N ASN A 260 7.83 -7.62 12.92
CA ASN A 260 6.43 -7.45 13.27
C ASN A 260 5.58 -7.35 12.00
N PHE A 261 4.34 -7.83 12.10
CA PHE A 261 3.37 -7.83 11.01
C PHE A 261 2.15 -7.00 11.39
N ILE A 262 2.03 -5.83 10.74
CA ILE A 262 0.93 -4.89 10.92
C ILE A 262 0.04 -5.00 9.68
N TYR A 263 -1.12 -5.63 9.85
CA TYR A 263 -1.96 -6.05 8.74
C TYR A 263 -3.42 -5.66 8.89
N ASN A 264 -4.00 -5.04 7.85
CA ASN A 264 -5.43 -4.76 7.78
C ASN A 264 -5.99 -3.94 8.96
N ASN A 265 -5.19 -3.06 9.55
CA ASN A 265 -5.65 -2.16 10.60
C ASN A 265 -6.27 -0.90 9.96
N THR A 266 -7.27 -0.34 10.63
CA THR A 266 -7.88 0.96 10.28
C THR A 266 -7.50 1.98 11.34
N ILE A 267 -6.82 3.05 10.95
CA ILE A 267 -6.33 4.10 11.84
C ILE A 267 -6.87 5.44 11.34
N GLU A 268 -7.74 6.07 12.12
CA GLU A 268 -8.46 7.29 11.75
C GLU A 268 -8.21 8.41 12.78
N GLY A 269 -7.76 9.58 12.31
CA GLY A 269 -7.69 10.79 13.12
C GLY A 269 -6.57 10.80 14.18
N SER A 270 -5.62 9.88 14.10
CA SER A 270 -4.44 9.88 14.98
C SER A 270 -3.38 10.86 14.48
N ASP A 271 -2.67 11.58 15.36
CA ASP A 271 -1.63 12.54 14.91
C ASP A 271 -0.59 11.85 14.04
N GLU A 272 -0.10 10.69 14.50
CA GLU A 272 0.67 9.76 13.68
C GLU A 272 -0.08 8.44 13.54
N GLY A 273 -0.22 7.96 12.30
CA GLY A 273 -0.90 6.69 12.02
C GLY A 273 -0.08 5.49 12.48
N ILE A 274 1.02 5.22 11.78
CA ILE A 274 2.00 4.17 12.10
C ILE A 274 3.40 4.78 12.23
N GLU A 275 4.06 4.49 13.35
CA GLU A 275 5.42 4.94 13.66
C GLU A 275 6.41 3.77 13.58
N LEU A 276 7.51 3.95 12.83
CA LEU A 276 8.66 3.06 12.78
C LEU A 276 9.88 3.80 13.33
N TYR A 277 10.16 3.64 14.62
CA TYR A 277 11.07 4.55 15.32
C TYR A 277 12.27 3.83 15.96
N GLU A 278 13.46 4.45 15.84
CA GLU A 278 14.72 4.02 16.48
C GLU A 278 15.18 2.59 16.15
N TYR A 279 15.78 2.40 14.97
CA TYR A 279 16.36 1.10 14.55
C TYR A 279 15.33 -0.03 14.42
N THR A 280 14.08 0.32 14.17
CA THR A 280 12.98 -0.60 13.84
C THR A 280 13.06 -1.02 12.37
N ASN A 281 13.38 -2.30 12.14
CA ASN A 281 13.77 -2.79 10.82
C ASN A 281 13.07 -4.10 10.43
N TYR A 282 12.94 -4.36 9.13
CA TYR A 282 12.41 -5.62 8.59
C TYR A 282 10.97 -5.94 9.05
N ASN A 283 10.17 -4.92 9.34
CA ASN A 283 8.76 -5.06 9.65
C ASN A 283 7.92 -4.98 8.36
N ASN A 284 6.74 -5.58 8.41
CA ASN A 284 5.81 -5.60 7.29
C ASN A 284 4.51 -4.87 7.66
N VAL A 285 4.23 -3.79 6.95
CA VAL A 285 3.05 -2.93 7.08
C VAL A 285 2.23 -3.13 5.82
N THR A 286 1.16 -3.91 5.91
CA THR A 286 0.43 -4.38 4.72
C THR A 286 -1.08 -4.15 4.83
N GLN A 287 -1.71 -3.66 3.77
CA GLN A 287 -3.18 -3.51 3.69
C GLN A 287 -3.81 -2.67 4.80
N ASN A 288 -3.09 -1.72 5.38
CA ASN A 288 -3.65 -0.83 6.38
C ASN A 288 -4.34 0.37 5.73
N VAL A 289 -5.38 0.86 6.36
CA VAL A 289 -6.08 2.10 6.03
C VAL A 289 -5.69 3.14 7.06
N ILE A 290 -5.07 4.23 6.62
CA ILE A 290 -4.53 5.28 7.51
C ILE A 290 -5.00 6.64 7.01
N GLU A 291 -5.85 7.30 7.80
CA GLU A 291 -6.49 8.54 7.38
C GLU A 291 -6.67 9.61 8.48
N GLY A 292 -6.80 10.86 8.05
CA GLY A 292 -7.27 11.97 8.90
C GLY A 292 -6.28 12.44 9.97
N GLY A 293 -5.03 11.96 9.93
CA GLY A 293 -3.96 12.30 10.86
C GLY A 293 -3.07 13.46 10.40
N THR A 294 -1.92 13.65 11.06
CA THR A 294 -0.86 14.54 10.56
C THR A 294 0.10 13.79 9.65
N TYR A 295 0.58 12.62 10.09
CA TYR A 295 1.40 11.70 9.31
C TYR A 295 0.72 10.34 9.16
N GLY A 296 0.70 9.79 7.94
CA GLY A 296 0.22 8.43 7.72
C GLY A 296 1.19 7.39 8.28
N VAL A 297 2.38 7.28 7.68
CA VAL A 297 3.49 6.45 8.18
C VAL A 297 4.72 7.32 8.42
N TYR A 298 5.21 7.36 9.65
CA TYR A 298 6.44 8.07 10.03
C TYR A 298 7.57 7.07 10.30
N GLY A 299 8.78 7.39 9.83
CA GLY A 299 9.98 6.59 10.01
C GLY A 299 11.18 7.41 10.42
N TYR A 300 11.89 6.95 11.46
CA TYR A 300 13.14 7.52 11.95
C TYR A 300 14.15 6.42 12.26
N LEU A 301 15.29 6.41 11.56
CA LEU A 301 16.30 5.35 11.62
C LEU A 301 15.70 3.95 11.35
N ALA A 302 14.71 3.86 10.46
CA ALA A 302 13.94 2.64 10.17
C ALA A 302 14.23 2.12 8.76
N SER A 303 14.90 0.98 8.66
CA SER A 303 15.44 0.42 7.41
C SER A 303 14.92 -0.97 7.10
N GLY A 304 14.88 -1.33 5.81
CA GLY A 304 14.48 -2.68 5.38
C GLY A 304 13.02 -3.04 5.63
N ASN A 305 12.16 -2.07 5.94
CA ASN A 305 10.73 -2.27 6.16
C ASN A 305 9.98 -2.34 4.81
N ARG A 306 8.84 -3.04 4.83
CA ARG A 306 7.98 -3.24 3.66
C ARG A 306 6.61 -2.62 3.92
N LEU A 307 6.25 -1.65 3.10
CA LEU A 307 4.93 -1.02 3.07
C LEU A 307 4.25 -1.50 1.78
N VAL A 308 3.22 -2.34 1.90
CA VAL A 308 2.60 -3.02 0.75
C VAL A 308 1.08 -2.86 0.76
N ASP A 309 0.50 -2.47 -0.36
CA ASP A 309 -0.96 -2.39 -0.55
C ASP A 309 -1.70 -1.53 0.51
N ASN A 310 -1.04 -0.52 1.12
CA ASN A 310 -1.70 0.35 2.10
C ASN A 310 -2.48 1.48 1.40
N GLU A 311 -3.58 1.91 2.03
CA GLU A 311 -4.34 3.09 1.62
C GLU A 311 -4.09 4.22 2.63
N ILE A 312 -3.43 5.29 2.18
CA ILE A 312 -2.99 6.40 3.03
C ILE A 312 -3.54 7.71 2.47
N TYR A 313 -4.43 8.37 3.19
CA TYR A 313 -5.12 9.54 2.63
C TYR A 313 -5.62 10.56 3.64
N GLU A 314 -5.82 11.80 3.18
CA GLU A 314 -6.39 12.88 4.00
C GLU A 314 -5.63 13.13 5.31
N ASN A 315 -4.31 12.87 5.33
CA ASN A 315 -3.45 13.33 6.41
C ASN A 315 -2.99 14.76 6.12
N THR A 316 -2.77 15.55 7.17
CA THR A 316 -2.54 16.98 6.99
C THR A 316 -1.20 17.23 6.31
N ASP A 317 -0.13 16.53 6.72
CA ASP A 317 1.22 16.85 6.23
C ASP A 317 1.71 15.78 5.26
N TYR A 318 2.05 14.59 5.75
CA TYR A 318 2.70 13.55 4.94
C TYR A 318 1.92 12.24 4.91
N GLY A 319 1.84 11.63 3.71
CA GLY A 319 1.38 10.24 3.60
C GLY A 319 2.41 9.27 4.19
N VAL A 320 3.63 9.29 3.64
CA VAL A 320 4.79 8.55 4.19
C VAL A 320 5.95 9.52 4.37
N TYR A 321 6.46 9.60 5.60
CA TYR A 321 7.60 10.44 5.95
C TYR A 321 8.76 9.61 6.50
N PHE A 322 9.85 9.56 5.75
CA PHE A 322 11.12 8.98 6.15
C PHE A 322 12.15 10.08 6.44
N GLU A 323 12.30 10.44 7.71
CA GLU A 323 13.05 11.63 8.12
C GLU A 323 14.56 11.44 8.08
N GLU A 324 15.09 10.43 8.78
CA GLU A 324 16.53 10.26 8.93
C GLU A 324 16.94 8.79 8.76
N ALA A 325 17.92 8.56 7.88
CA ALA A 325 18.56 7.28 7.61
C ALA A 325 17.60 6.07 7.44
N CYS A 326 16.42 6.29 6.87
CA CYS A 326 15.46 5.23 6.59
C CYS A 326 15.79 4.60 5.23
N SER A 327 16.64 3.56 5.24
CA SER A 327 17.24 3.01 4.02
C SER A 327 16.70 1.64 3.65
N ASN A 328 16.76 1.30 2.37
CA ASN A 328 16.37 -0.01 1.83
C ASN A 328 14.92 -0.41 2.15
N ASN A 329 14.03 0.55 2.33
CA ASN A 329 12.60 0.29 2.50
C ASN A 329 11.94 0.06 1.13
N THR A 330 10.88 -0.75 1.10
CA THR A 330 10.08 -1.02 -0.09
C THR A 330 8.67 -0.49 0.10
N LEU A 331 8.23 0.40 -0.78
CA LEU A 331 6.84 0.85 -0.91
C LEU A 331 6.30 0.24 -2.21
N LEU A 332 5.44 -0.76 -2.10
CA LEU A 332 4.88 -1.50 -3.22
C LEU A 332 3.36 -1.39 -3.25
N ASN A 333 2.78 -1.01 -4.40
CA ASN A 333 1.33 -1.01 -4.63
C ASN A 333 0.50 -0.18 -3.62
N ASN A 334 1.11 0.82 -2.96
CA ASN A 334 0.36 1.66 -2.03
C ASN A 334 -0.45 2.71 -2.80
N THR A 335 -1.60 3.09 -2.26
CA THR A 335 -2.39 4.23 -2.71
C THR A 335 -2.21 5.39 -1.74
N VAL A 336 -1.60 6.48 -2.18
CA VAL A 336 -1.33 7.68 -1.36
C VAL A 336 -1.99 8.90 -1.97
N ARG A 337 -3.01 9.45 -1.31
CA ARG A 337 -3.86 10.48 -1.94
C ARG A 337 -4.33 11.60 -1.02
N ASN A 338 -4.55 12.79 -1.57
CA ASN A 338 -5.21 13.91 -0.90
C ASN A 338 -4.57 14.32 0.44
N GLN A 339 -3.23 14.35 0.54
CA GLN A 339 -2.59 14.95 1.71
C GLN A 339 -2.77 16.48 1.65
N THR A 340 -3.26 17.12 2.71
CA THR A 340 -3.87 18.45 2.57
C THR A 340 -2.90 19.63 2.57
N ASP A 341 -1.74 19.50 3.19
CA ASP A 341 -0.76 20.57 3.37
C ASP A 341 0.64 20.23 2.81
N GLU A 342 1.03 18.97 2.60
CA GLU A 342 2.35 18.62 2.00
C GLU A 342 2.38 17.39 1.04
N ASN A 343 3.23 16.40 1.32
CA ASN A 343 3.74 15.42 0.34
C ASN A 343 3.09 14.04 0.50
N GLY A 344 2.91 13.33 -0.61
CA GLY A 344 2.54 11.91 -0.60
C GLY A 344 3.63 11.07 0.06
N VAL A 345 4.83 11.08 -0.52
CA VAL A 345 6.02 10.44 0.06
C VAL A 345 7.17 11.44 0.15
N TYR A 346 7.68 11.65 1.36
CA TYR A 346 8.84 12.50 1.63
C TYR A 346 9.98 11.69 2.26
N MET A 347 11.19 11.82 1.71
CA MET A 347 12.39 11.16 2.23
C MET A 347 13.53 12.16 2.38
N ASP A 348 14.20 12.21 3.52
CA ASP A 348 15.31 13.14 3.79
C ASP A 348 16.52 12.46 4.45
N ALA A 349 17.57 13.25 4.68
CA ALA A 349 18.72 13.01 5.55
C ALA A 349 19.34 11.60 5.42
N GLY A 350 19.69 11.21 4.19
CA GLY A 350 20.40 9.96 3.93
C GLY A 350 19.52 8.71 3.94
N SER A 351 18.22 8.85 3.69
CA SER A 351 17.31 7.76 3.35
C SER A 351 17.64 7.23 1.95
N ASN A 352 18.42 6.14 1.90
CA ASN A 352 19.06 5.65 0.68
C ASN A 352 18.53 4.27 0.27
N GLY A 353 18.63 3.93 -1.02
CA GLY A 353 18.33 2.57 -1.48
C GLY A 353 16.85 2.19 -1.38
N ASN A 354 15.94 3.15 -1.21
CA ASN A 354 14.52 2.90 -1.09
C ASN A 354 13.91 2.62 -2.48
N ASN A 355 12.93 1.71 -2.51
CA ASN A 355 12.26 1.29 -3.73
C ASN A 355 10.77 1.60 -3.66
N LEU A 356 10.31 2.50 -4.52
CA LEU A 356 8.90 2.89 -4.66
C LEU A 356 8.41 2.31 -5.99
N THR A 357 7.66 1.21 -5.91
CA THR A 357 7.23 0.43 -7.06
C THR A 357 5.71 0.36 -7.16
N ASN A 358 5.16 0.63 -8.35
CA ASN A 358 3.73 0.45 -8.67
C ASN A 358 2.76 1.16 -7.71
N ASN A 359 3.18 2.27 -7.11
CA ASN A 359 2.31 3.04 -6.23
C ASN A 359 1.42 3.98 -7.05
N THR A 360 0.26 4.26 -6.48
CA THR A 360 -0.79 5.10 -7.05
C THR A 360 -0.88 6.37 -6.22
N MET A 361 -0.60 7.54 -6.80
CA MET A 361 -0.45 8.79 -6.03
C MET A 361 -1.16 9.98 -6.66
N TYR A 362 -2.02 10.68 -5.91
CA TYR A 362 -2.74 11.85 -6.44
C TYR A 362 -3.30 12.84 -5.41
N GLY A 363 -3.38 14.12 -5.80
CA GLY A 363 -4.10 15.14 -5.03
C GLY A 363 -3.33 15.74 -3.85
N GLN A 364 -2.00 15.68 -3.88
CA GLN A 364 -1.09 16.31 -2.91
C GLN A 364 -0.20 17.36 -3.58
N ASP A 365 0.59 18.12 -2.80
CA ASP A 365 1.55 19.06 -3.36
C ASP A 365 2.67 18.31 -4.10
N TYR A 366 3.42 17.43 -3.43
CA TYR A 366 4.43 16.59 -4.10
C TYR A 366 4.03 15.14 -3.97
N SER A 367 3.95 14.37 -5.06
CA SER A 367 3.68 12.93 -4.92
C SER A 367 4.87 12.22 -4.29
N ILE A 368 6.07 12.48 -4.82
CA ILE A 368 7.32 11.92 -4.32
C ILE A 368 8.36 13.04 -4.23
N ASN A 369 8.92 13.24 -3.05
CA ASN A 369 9.98 14.22 -2.81
C ASN A 369 11.12 13.57 -2.04
N ILE A 370 12.29 13.47 -2.68
CA ILE A 370 13.49 12.87 -2.10
C ILE A 370 14.59 13.92 -1.99
N ARG A 371 15.01 14.17 -0.74
CA ARG A 371 16.05 15.12 -0.39
C ARG A 371 17.28 14.43 0.18
N HIS A 372 18.46 14.82 -0.28
CA HIS A 372 19.76 14.34 0.23
C HIS A 372 19.90 12.80 0.23
N GLY A 373 19.22 12.11 -0.69
CA GLY A 373 19.23 10.65 -0.80
C GLY A 373 20.19 10.14 -1.87
N ARG A 374 20.41 8.82 -1.89
CA ARG A 374 21.07 8.14 -3.00
C ARG A 374 20.52 6.75 -3.24
N ASP A 375 20.78 6.23 -4.44
CA ASP A 375 20.44 4.87 -4.84
C ASP A 375 18.92 4.56 -4.73
N ASN A 376 18.06 5.58 -4.73
CA ASN A 376 16.61 5.42 -4.64
C ASN A 376 16.02 5.10 -6.02
N ARG A 377 14.96 4.28 -6.04
CA ARG A 377 14.30 3.82 -7.28
C ARG A 377 12.81 4.15 -7.24
N ILE A 378 12.37 4.91 -8.24
CA ILE A 378 10.99 5.30 -8.47
C ILE A 378 10.54 4.61 -9.76
N TRP A 379 9.80 3.51 -9.63
CA TRP A 379 9.51 2.61 -10.73
C TRP A 379 8.02 2.29 -10.90
N GLY A 380 7.51 2.37 -12.12
CA GLY A 380 6.16 1.85 -12.44
C GLY A 380 5.02 2.59 -11.75
N ASN A 381 5.26 3.77 -11.17
CA ASN A 381 4.24 4.47 -10.39
C ASN A 381 3.27 5.22 -11.30
N HIS A 382 2.01 5.28 -10.87
CA HIS A 382 0.95 6.05 -11.53
C HIS A 382 0.67 7.31 -10.69
N ILE A 383 1.03 8.47 -11.23
CA ILE A 383 0.99 9.76 -10.53
C ILE A 383 0.07 10.71 -11.31
N TRP A 384 -0.97 11.22 -10.66
CA TRP A 384 -1.84 12.21 -11.30
C TRP A 384 -2.37 13.30 -10.36
N ASP A 385 -2.82 14.44 -10.87
CA ASP A 385 -3.50 15.52 -10.12
C ASP A 385 -2.74 16.09 -8.90
N SER A 386 -1.44 15.80 -8.74
CA SER A 386 -0.57 16.44 -7.75
C SER A 386 0.07 17.70 -8.32
N TYR A 387 0.52 18.64 -7.47
CA TYR A 387 1.20 19.86 -7.93
C TYR A 387 2.51 19.52 -8.65
N ILE A 388 3.40 18.78 -7.98
CA ILE A 388 4.62 18.20 -8.55
C ILE A 388 4.56 16.68 -8.46
N GLY A 389 5.00 16.02 -9.54
CA GLY A 389 5.03 14.55 -9.62
C GLY A 389 6.17 13.97 -8.79
N VAL A 390 7.39 14.14 -9.27
CA VAL A 390 8.61 13.66 -8.59
C VAL A 390 9.64 14.79 -8.49
N GLU A 391 10.10 15.08 -7.27
CA GLU A 391 11.21 16.01 -7.00
C GLU A 391 12.40 15.26 -6.40
N PHE A 392 13.58 15.42 -7.00
CA PHE A 392 14.87 15.04 -6.43
C PHE A 392 15.68 16.30 -6.08
N TYR A 393 15.94 16.52 -4.79
CA TYR A 393 16.73 17.65 -4.30
C TYR A 393 18.02 17.18 -3.62
N PHE A 394 19.19 17.52 -4.16
CA PHE A 394 20.49 17.00 -3.71
C PHE A 394 20.59 15.45 -3.70
N THR A 395 19.78 14.79 -4.53
CA THR A 395 19.71 13.33 -4.64
C THR A 395 20.63 12.82 -5.74
N ASN A 396 21.30 11.69 -5.50
CA ASN A 396 22.37 11.18 -6.38
C ASN A 396 22.19 9.71 -6.75
N SER A 397 22.70 9.31 -7.91
CA SER A 397 22.75 7.87 -8.29
C SER A 397 21.40 7.16 -8.18
N SER A 398 20.31 7.90 -8.40
CA SER A 398 18.92 7.45 -8.23
C SER A 398 18.20 7.41 -9.57
N TYR A 399 17.12 6.64 -9.63
CA TYR A 399 16.46 6.28 -10.89
C TYR A 399 14.96 6.61 -10.83
N ILE A 400 14.46 7.28 -11.86
CA ILE A 400 13.03 7.51 -12.10
C ILE A 400 12.72 6.83 -13.44
N TYR A 401 12.03 5.70 -13.41
CA TYR A 401 11.81 4.93 -14.63
C TYR A 401 10.44 4.26 -14.75
N GLU A 402 9.94 4.17 -15.98
CA GLU A 402 8.65 3.52 -16.32
C GLU A 402 7.43 4.08 -15.54
N ASN A 403 7.47 5.35 -15.12
CA ASN A 403 6.33 5.97 -14.44
C ASN A 403 5.36 6.61 -15.44
N GLU A 404 4.07 6.62 -15.11
CA GLU A 404 3.03 7.38 -15.83
C GLU A 404 2.63 8.59 -14.99
N ILE A 405 2.88 9.80 -15.51
CA ILE A 405 2.78 11.05 -14.76
C ILE A 405 1.91 12.08 -15.50
N ASN A 406 0.93 12.66 -14.80
CA ASN A 406 0.11 13.78 -15.25
C ASN A 406 -0.18 14.75 -14.09
N THR A 407 0.49 15.90 -14.02
CA THR A 407 0.47 16.76 -12.83
C THR A 407 -0.28 18.07 -13.06
N THR A 408 -0.35 18.92 -12.04
CA THR A 408 -0.95 20.25 -12.12
C THR A 408 0.07 21.39 -12.20
N GLU A 409 1.38 21.07 -12.14
CA GLU A 409 2.50 21.98 -12.44
C GLU A 409 3.66 21.22 -13.16
N GLU A 410 4.82 21.03 -12.53
CA GLU A 410 5.93 20.21 -13.09
C GLU A 410 5.70 18.71 -12.89
N SER A 411 6.15 17.89 -13.83
CA SER A 411 6.04 16.42 -13.71
C SER A 411 7.26 15.77 -13.07
N ILE A 412 8.47 16.08 -13.55
CA ILE A 412 9.73 15.64 -12.93
C ILE A 412 10.68 16.83 -12.76
N GLU A 413 11.14 17.04 -11.53
CA GLU A 413 12.14 18.06 -11.18
C GLU A 413 13.38 17.42 -10.55
N ILE A 414 14.57 17.80 -11.04
CA ILE A 414 15.86 17.41 -10.44
C ILE A 414 16.71 18.64 -10.19
N ASP A 415 16.98 18.87 -8.91
CA ASP A 415 17.68 20.04 -8.39
C ASP A 415 18.94 19.61 -7.63
N TRP A 416 20.10 20.14 -8.02
CA TRP A 416 21.40 19.93 -7.35
C TRP A 416 21.85 18.46 -7.18
N GLY A 417 21.28 17.54 -7.96
CA GLY A 417 21.62 16.12 -7.97
C GLY A 417 22.74 15.73 -8.95
N TYR A 418 23.31 14.53 -8.77
CA TYR A 418 24.37 14.02 -9.65
C TYR A 418 24.14 12.56 -10.05
N ASN A 419 24.46 12.24 -11.30
CA ASN A 419 24.45 10.88 -11.83
C ASN A 419 23.12 10.14 -11.62
N ASN A 420 21.98 10.84 -11.74
CA ASN A 420 20.67 10.20 -11.71
C ASN A 420 20.30 9.69 -13.11
N SER A 421 19.17 8.99 -13.23
CA SER A 421 18.63 8.64 -14.55
C SER A 421 17.11 8.78 -14.60
N VAL A 422 16.60 9.35 -15.69
CA VAL A 422 15.17 9.49 -15.99
C VAL A 422 14.87 8.73 -17.28
N GLU A 423 14.29 7.54 -17.15
CA GLU A 423 14.21 6.57 -18.25
C GLU A 423 12.79 6.02 -18.49
N ASN A 424 12.38 5.85 -19.75
CA ASN A 424 11.14 5.15 -20.11
C ASN A 424 9.85 5.72 -19.45
N ASN A 425 9.84 6.97 -18.98
CA ASN A 425 8.66 7.56 -18.37
C ASN A 425 7.69 8.07 -19.44
N THR A 426 6.41 8.03 -19.11
CA THR A 426 5.32 8.58 -19.92
C THR A 426 4.72 9.78 -19.20
N ILE A 427 4.93 10.98 -19.73
CA ILE A 427 4.50 12.25 -19.13
C ILE A 427 3.49 12.92 -20.06
N ARG A 428 2.34 13.32 -19.53
CA ARG A 428 1.29 13.97 -20.32
C ARG A 428 0.70 15.18 -19.61
N ASP A 429 0.34 16.17 -20.40
CA ASP A 429 -0.49 17.30 -20.01
C ASP A 429 0.09 18.11 -18.82
N SER A 430 1.42 18.24 -18.73
CA SER A 430 2.12 19.00 -17.68
C SER A 430 1.88 20.51 -17.81
N PRO A 431 1.30 21.21 -16.82
CA PRO A 431 1.09 22.65 -16.90
C PRO A 431 2.36 23.51 -16.78
N CYS A 432 3.49 22.90 -16.48
CA CYS A 432 4.81 23.51 -16.64
C CYS A 432 5.70 22.59 -17.46
N ASP A 433 6.96 22.44 -17.08
CA ASP A 433 7.90 21.58 -17.77
C ASP A 433 7.55 20.10 -17.58
N GLY A 434 7.69 19.30 -18.64
CA GLY A 434 7.59 17.85 -18.52
C GLY A 434 8.73 17.29 -17.65
N ILE A 435 9.97 17.65 -18.00
CA ILE A 435 11.17 17.35 -17.22
C ILE A 435 11.99 18.64 -17.06
N TYR A 436 12.27 19.02 -15.82
CA TYR A 436 13.08 20.19 -15.49
C TYR A 436 14.32 19.84 -14.66
N PHE A 437 15.50 20.18 -15.16
CA PHE A 437 16.77 19.98 -14.48
C PHE A 437 17.49 21.31 -14.20
N ASN A 438 17.95 21.47 -12.96
CA ASN A 438 18.76 22.61 -12.55
C ASN A 438 19.94 22.17 -11.66
N ASN A 439 21.14 22.40 -12.19
CA ASN A 439 22.41 21.96 -11.61
C ASN A 439 22.49 20.44 -11.37
N ALA A 440 21.95 19.64 -12.30
CA ALA A 440 21.77 18.19 -12.19
C ALA A 440 22.80 17.39 -13.01
N ASN A 441 24.09 17.48 -12.67
CA ASN A 441 25.17 16.99 -13.55
C ASN A 441 25.20 15.47 -13.73
N GLY A 442 25.54 15.00 -14.93
CA GLY A 442 25.67 13.57 -15.23
C GLY A 442 24.35 12.80 -15.21
N THR A 443 23.21 13.49 -15.25
CA THR A 443 21.88 12.88 -15.17
C THR A 443 21.30 12.67 -16.56
N ASP A 444 21.15 11.42 -16.99
CA ASP A 444 20.69 11.10 -18.35
C ASP A 444 19.15 11.09 -18.47
N ILE A 445 18.64 11.45 -19.65
CA ILE A 445 17.21 11.47 -20.00
C ILE A 445 17.02 10.56 -21.21
N LEU A 446 16.49 9.36 -21.00
CA LEU A 446 16.48 8.30 -22.01
C LEU A 446 15.08 7.73 -22.27
N ASN A 447 14.71 7.56 -23.54
CA ASN A 447 13.50 6.80 -23.94
C ASN A 447 12.17 7.30 -23.34
N ASN A 448 12.08 8.56 -22.92
CA ASN A 448 10.84 9.12 -22.36
C ASN A 448 9.87 9.53 -23.46
N VAL A 449 8.58 9.44 -23.17
CA VAL A 449 7.49 9.94 -24.02
C VAL A 449 6.82 11.09 -23.29
N ILE A 450 6.95 12.30 -23.81
CA ILE A 450 6.46 13.54 -23.19
C ILE A 450 5.53 14.22 -24.18
N SER A 451 4.32 14.57 -23.75
CA SER A 451 3.35 15.25 -24.61
C SER A 451 2.54 16.34 -23.90
N ASN A 452 2.28 17.43 -24.63
CA ASN A 452 1.40 18.53 -24.22
C ASN A 452 1.85 19.27 -22.95
N SER A 453 3.12 19.66 -22.86
CA SER A 453 3.60 20.52 -21.78
C SER A 453 3.23 22.00 -22.04
N GLU A 454 2.67 22.71 -21.06
CA GLU A 454 2.35 24.14 -21.21
C GLU A 454 3.59 25.06 -21.15
N CYS A 455 4.74 24.54 -20.69
CA CYS A 455 6.06 25.17 -20.82
C CYS A 455 6.93 24.40 -21.84
N GLU A 456 8.09 23.90 -21.42
CA GLU A 456 8.99 23.11 -22.24
C GLU A 456 8.78 21.60 -22.01
N GLY A 457 8.99 20.79 -23.04
CA GLY A 457 8.90 19.33 -22.87
C GLY A 457 10.04 18.81 -21.97
N ILE A 458 11.27 19.22 -22.30
CA ILE A 458 12.48 19.01 -21.51
C ILE A 458 13.21 20.35 -21.38
N TYR A 459 13.43 20.81 -20.14
CA TYR A 459 14.22 22.00 -19.86
C TYR A 459 15.43 21.69 -18.98
N ILE A 460 16.63 21.99 -19.48
CA ILE A 460 17.88 21.87 -18.72
C ILE A 460 18.54 23.24 -18.58
N SER A 461 18.82 23.62 -17.34
CA SER A 461 19.35 24.94 -17.02
C SER A 461 20.55 24.94 -16.06
N SER A 462 21.13 26.13 -15.86
CA SER A 462 21.99 26.48 -14.71
C SER A 462 23.28 25.69 -14.53
N PHE A 463 24.17 25.72 -15.53
CA PHE A 463 25.50 25.11 -15.48
C PHE A 463 25.49 23.58 -15.31
N THR A 464 24.37 22.94 -15.64
CA THR A 464 24.28 21.49 -15.75
C THR A 464 25.19 20.98 -16.87
N SER A 465 25.83 19.84 -16.66
CA SER A 465 26.80 19.28 -17.58
C SER A 465 26.84 17.75 -17.64
N GLY A 466 27.32 17.23 -18.77
CA GLY A 466 27.60 15.80 -18.94
C GLY A 466 26.36 14.93 -19.07
N ILE A 467 25.32 15.43 -19.73
CA ILE A 467 24.03 14.74 -19.90
C ILE A 467 23.89 14.19 -21.31
N VAL A 468 23.30 12.99 -21.41
CA VAL A 468 22.75 12.43 -22.65
C VAL A 468 21.22 12.54 -22.63
N ILE A 469 20.66 13.22 -23.63
CA ILE A 469 19.24 13.24 -23.94
C ILE A 469 19.05 12.37 -25.18
N ALA A 470 18.58 11.13 -25.02
CA ALA A 470 18.48 10.21 -26.15
C ALA A 470 17.22 9.38 -26.24
N ASN A 471 16.80 9.08 -27.48
CA ASN A 471 15.63 8.26 -27.81
C ASN A 471 14.30 8.78 -27.21
N ASN A 472 14.21 10.05 -26.84
CA ASN A 472 12.97 10.60 -26.30
C ASN A 472 12.02 10.99 -27.44
N THR A 473 10.71 10.83 -27.20
CA THR A 473 9.66 11.41 -28.04
C THR A 473 9.03 12.56 -27.27
N VAL A 474 9.18 13.79 -27.77
CA VAL A 474 8.73 15.01 -27.08
C VAL A 474 7.85 15.81 -28.02
N SER A 475 6.61 16.14 -27.61
CA SER A 475 5.68 16.77 -28.54
C SER A 475 4.61 17.69 -27.95
N GLY A 476 4.23 18.69 -28.73
CA GLY A 476 3.09 19.55 -28.44
C GLY A 476 3.34 20.51 -27.28
N SER A 477 4.58 20.88 -27.02
CA SER A 477 4.93 21.83 -25.96
C SER A 477 4.63 23.28 -26.38
N ASP A 478 4.16 24.10 -25.44
CA ASP A 478 3.75 25.50 -25.68
C ASP A 478 4.97 26.44 -25.86
N TYR A 479 6.17 25.96 -25.52
CA TYR A 479 7.45 26.59 -25.83
C TYR A 479 8.31 25.68 -26.72
N ASP A 480 9.38 25.13 -26.14
CA ASP A 480 10.36 24.32 -26.85
C ASP A 480 10.20 22.85 -26.44
N GLU A 481 10.32 21.91 -27.38
CA GLU A 481 10.29 20.49 -27.00
C GLU A 481 11.53 20.14 -26.17
N ILE A 482 12.71 20.56 -26.60
CA ILE A 482 13.97 20.41 -25.85
C ILE A 482 14.66 21.76 -25.75
N CYS A 483 14.79 22.29 -24.53
CA CYS A 483 15.39 23.57 -24.22
C CYS A 483 16.66 23.41 -23.38
N LEU A 484 17.78 23.91 -23.90
CA LEU A 484 19.07 23.96 -23.20
C LEU A 484 19.49 25.41 -22.94
N TYR A 485 19.67 25.78 -21.67
CA TYR A 485 20.08 27.14 -21.31
C TYR A 485 21.26 27.19 -20.33
N ARG A 486 22.39 27.74 -20.78
CA ARG A 486 23.64 27.86 -19.99
C ARG A 486 24.15 26.52 -19.48
N VAL A 487 24.19 25.53 -20.35
CA VAL A 487 24.68 24.18 -20.05
C VAL A 487 25.94 23.85 -20.86
N GLU A 488 26.65 22.79 -20.47
CA GLU A 488 27.85 22.36 -21.19
C GLU A 488 27.99 20.84 -21.32
N ASN A 489 28.65 20.38 -22.39
CA ASN A 489 28.94 18.95 -22.59
C ASN A 489 27.66 18.10 -22.63
N ILE A 490 26.69 18.49 -23.47
CA ILE A 490 25.40 17.79 -23.63
C ILE A 490 25.37 17.08 -24.97
N VAL A 491 24.82 15.87 -24.99
CA VAL A 491 24.54 15.12 -26.22
C VAL A 491 23.03 14.96 -26.38
N ILE A 492 22.48 15.42 -27.50
CA ILE A 492 21.09 15.22 -27.90
C ILE A 492 21.08 14.24 -29.08
N ALA A 493 20.70 12.99 -28.87
CA ALA A 493 20.83 11.94 -29.88
C ALA A 493 19.52 11.15 -30.11
N ASP A 494 19.19 10.86 -31.36
CA ASP A 494 18.12 9.90 -31.69
C ASP A 494 16.71 10.27 -31.14
N ASN A 495 16.47 11.55 -30.82
CA ASN A 495 15.17 12.01 -30.32
C ASN A 495 14.20 12.30 -31.47
N VAL A 496 12.91 12.17 -31.19
CA VAL A 496 11.82 12.63 -32.06
C VAL A 496 11.12 13.80 -31.37
N ALA A 497 11.36 15.03 -31.84
CA ALA A 497 10.81 16.24 -31.25
C ALA A 497 9.95 16.99 -32.28
N TYR A 498 8.67 17.22 -31.96
CA TYR A 498 7.76 17.80 -32.93
C TYR A 498 6.61 18.62 -32.35
N ASN A 499 6.15 19.59 -33.14
CA ASN A 499 5.07 20.51 -32.77
C ASN A 499 5.37 21.45 -31.60
N GLY A 500 6.64 21.73 -31.32
CA GLY A 500 7.02 22.76 -30.33
C GLY A 500 6.61 24.12 -30.84
N ARG A 501 5.86 24.89 -30.07
CA ARG A 501 5.29 26.16 -30.56
C ARG A 501 6.36 27.21 -30.89
N VAL A 502 7.46 27.21 -30.15
CA VAL A 502 8.63 28.09 -30.39
C VAL A 502 9.67 27.35 -31.23
N SER A 503 10.18 26.23 -30.73
CA SER A 503 11.08 25.36 -31.50
C SER A 503 11.06 23.90 -31.03
N ASN A 504 11.57 22.99 -31.85
CA ASN A 504 11.75 21.61 -31.42
C ASN A 504 13.03 21.48 -30.57
N ILE A 505 14.14 22.11 -30.98
CA ILE A 505 15.36 22.17 -30.19
C ILE A 505 15.83 23.62 -30.06
N TYR A 506 15.89 24.12 -28.83
CA TYR A 506 16.45 25.42 -28.46
C TYR A 506 17.81 25.26 -27.75
N LEU A 507 18.83 25.95 -28.27
CA LEU A 507 20.15 26.07 -27.63
C LEU A 507 20.44 27.53 -27.29
N GLY A 508 20.51 27.84 -26.00
CA GLY A 508 20.81 29.19 -25.50
C GLY A 508 22.04 29.23 -24.61
N ARG A 509 23.05 30.04 -24.96
CA ARG A 509 24.25 30.29 -24.11
C ARG A 509 24.98 29.02 -23.67
N SER A 510 24.95 27.98 -24.49
CA SER A 510 25.42 26.65 -24.12
C SER A 510 26.69 26.28 -24.90
N ASN A 511 27.53 25.42 -24.32
CA ASN A 511 28.86 25.15 -24.88
C ASN A 511 29.10 23.64 -25.06
N ASN A 512 29.81 23.27 -26.12
CA ASN A 512 30.14 21.88 -26.42
C ASN A 512 28.87 21.00 -26.47
N ILE A 513 27.89 21.43 -27.28
CA ILE A 513 26.63 20.71 -27.47
C ILE A 513 26.72 19.87 -28.74
N THR A 514 26.45 18.58 -28.63
CA THR A 514 26.43 17.67 -29.77
C THR A 514 25.00 17.22 -30.03
N VAL A 515 24.53 17.38 -31.27
CA VAL A 515 23.16 17.06 -31.66
C VAL A 515 23.20 16.11 -32.85
N ILE A 516 22.78 14.86 -32.70
CA ILE A 516 23.01 13.80 -33.69
C ILE A 516 21.73 13.03 -33.98
N ASN A 517 21.43 12.78 -35.26
CA ASN A 517 20.40 11.82 -35.68
C ASN A 517 19.00 12.04 -35.07
N ASN A 518 18.63 13.29 -34.76
CA ASN A 518 17.29 13.60 -34.27
C ASN A 518 16.33 13.82 -35.44
N THR A 519 15.06 13.49 -35.23
CA THR A 519 13.96 13.74 -36.18
C THR A 519 13.10 14.90 -35.67
N LEU A 520 13.05 15.98 -36.44
CA LEU A 520 12.38 17.23 -36.08
C LEU A 520 11.34 17.60 -37.13
N TYR A 521 10.12 17.92 -36.71
CA TYR A 521 9.05 18.32 -37.63
C TYR A 521 7.92 19.10 -36.94
N GLY A 522 7.10 19.80 -37.74
CA GLY A 522 5.96 20.57 -37.22
C GLY A 522 6.35 21.73 -36.29
N GLY A 523 5.35 22.50 -35.87
CA GLY A 523 5.53 23.60 -34.91
C GLY A 523 6.29 24.82 -35.45
N GLY A 524 7.09 25.41 -34.58
CA GLY A 524 7.93 26.58 -34.80
C GLY A 524 9.22 26.25 -35.56
N ALA A 525 10.37 26.68 -35.06
CA ALA A 525 11.66 26.36 -35.68
C ALA A 525 12.08 24.90 -35.39
N ALA A 526 12.70 24.21 -36.34
CA ALA A 526 13.34 22.93 -36.03
C ALA A 526 14.50 23.13 -35.05
N PHE A 527 15.35 24.11 -35.34
CA PHE A 527 16.40 24.58 -34.44
C PHE A 527 16.29 26.07 -34.17
N TYR A 528 16.38 26.46 -32.90
CA TYR A 528 16.64 27.83 -32.49
C TYR A 528 17.99 27.88 -31.77
N LEU A 529 18.94 28.63 -32.34
CA LEU A 529 20.35 28.57 -31.94
C LEU A 529 20.81 29.97 -31.53
N ASN A 530 21.25 30.13 -30.28
CA ASN A 530 21.49 31.43 -29.67
C ASN A 530 22.71 31.40 -28.75
N GLU A 531 23.75 32.18 -29.10
CA GLU A 531 24.97 32.33 -28.28
C GLU A 531 25.58 30.98 -27.84
N SER A 532 25.50 29.94 -28.68
CA SER A 532 25.88 28.56 -28.33
C SER A 532 26.92 27.95 -29.27
N ASN A 533 27.80 27.12 -28.72
CA ASN A 533 28.78 26.35 -29.49
C ASN A 533 28.27 24.93 -29.66
N TYR A 534 28.14 24.46 -30.90
CA TYR A 534 27.51 23.18 -31.16
C TYR A 534 28.08 22.46 -32.39
N THR A 535 27.83 21.16 -32.42
CA THR A 535 28.00 20.31 -33.61
C THR A 535 26.69 19.54 -33.85
N ILE A 536 26.02 19.85 -34.95
CA ILE A 536 24.84 19.15 -35.47
C ILE A 536 25.33 18.16 -36.53
N THR A 537 24.91 16.90 -36.45
CA THR A 537 25.32 15.85 -37.41
C THR A 537 24.13 14.98 -37.78
N GLU A 538 23.83 14.88 -39.08
CA GLU A 538 22.82 13.95 -39.62
C GLU A 538 21.42 14.09 -38.99
N ASN A 539 20.96 15.32 -38.72
CA ASN A 539 19.62 15.52 -38.17
C ASN A 539 18.59 15.66 -39.30
N GLU A 540 17.45 14.99 -39.14
CA GLU A 540 16.33 15.03 -40.08
C GLU A 540 15.36 16.15 -39.74
N ILE A 541 15.18 17.07 -40.67
CA ILE A 541 14.18 18.15 -40.59
C ILE A 541 13.11 17.87 -41.64
N ARG A 542 11.94 17.42 -41.21
CA ARG A 542 10.85 16.99 -42.10
C ARG A 542 9.78 18.07 -42.27
N GLY A 543 8.98 17.91 -43.31
CA GLY A 543 7.78 18.70 -43.53
C GLY A 543 6.73 18.52 -42.43
N PRO A 544 5.66 19.35 -42.42
CA PRO A 544 4.67 19.38 -41.34
C PRO A 544 3.90 18.07 -41.13
N ASP A 545 3.90 17.16 -42.11
CA ASP A 545 3.24 15.85 -41.99
C ASP A 545 4.10 14.79 -41.26
N GLY A 546 5.36 15.12 -40.95
CA GLY A 546 6.30 14.24 -40.26
C GLY A 546 6.82 13.07 -41.10
N THR A 547 6.41 12.97 -42.37
CA THR A 547 6.83 11.89 -43.27
C THR A 547 8.17 12.22 -43.95
N ARG A 548 8.84 11.20 -44.51
CA ARG A 548 10.04 11.40 -45.35
C ARG A 548 9.67 11.72 -46.81
N THR A 549 8.60 12.47 -47.07
CA THR A 549 8.25 12.92 -48.44
C THR A 549 8.96 14.21 -48.84
N GLU A 550 9.05 15.18 -47.91
CA GLU A 550 9.78 16.44 -48.09
C GLU A 550 10.66 16.67 -46.85
N TYR A 551 11.86 16.07 -46.83
CA TYR A 551 12.76 16.13 -45.67
C TYR A 551 14.19 16.52 -46.02
N ASN A 552 14.87 17.14 -45.06
CA ASN A 552 16.27 17.53 -45.15
C ASN A 552 17.11 16.74 -44.15
N LEU A 553 18.31 16.34 -44.56
CA LEU A 553 19.32 15.80 -43.67
C LEU A 553 20.44 16.84 -43.55
N LEU A 554 20.76 17.25 -42.32
CA LEU A 554 21.60 18.42 -42.07
C LEU A 554 22.74 18.11 -41.09
N SER A 555 23.93 18.60 -41.41
CA SER A 555 25.07 18.70 -40.49
C SER A 555 25.59 20.14 -40.46
N ALA A 556 25.93 20.65 -39.29
CA ALA A 556 26.45 22.01 -39.11
C ALA A 556 27.36 22.12 -37.88
N GLU A 557 28.34 23.01 -37.92
CA GLU A 557 29.20 23.36 -36.78
C GLU A 557 29.30 24.87 -36.70
N ASP A 558 29.19 25.42 -35.49
CA ASP A 558 29.30 26.86 -35.24
C ASP A 558 29.83 27.15 -33.82
N VAL A 559 30.52 28.27 -33.69
CA VAL A 559 31.05 28.81 -32.43
C VAL A 559 30.55 30.23 -32.25
N MET A 560 29.38 30.37 -31.62
CA MET A 560 28.71 31.66 -31.48
C MET A 560 29.02 32.36 -30.16
N THR A 561 29.04 33.70 -30.19
CA THR A 561 29.25 34.51 -28.96
C THR A 561 28.17 35.55 -28.67
N ILE A 562 27.58 36.19 -29.69
CA ILE A 562 26.58 37.29 -29.54
C ILE A 562 25.51 37.29 -30.64
N GLU A 563 25.34 36.16 -31.31
CA GLU A 563 24.48 36.00 -32.50
C GLU A 563 23.44 34.90 -32.28
N ALA A 564 22.35 34.97 -33.05
CA ALA A 564 21.29 33.97 -33.01
C ALA A 564 20.63 33.81 -34.39
N TYR A 565 20.23 32.59 -34.72
CA TYR A 565 19.49 32.25 -35.93
C TYR A 565 18.59 31.04 -35.71
N SER A 566 17.67 30.82 -36.64
CA SER A 566 16.80 29.65 -36.65
C SER A 566 16.93 28.89 -37.97
N ILE A 567 16.73 27.58 -37.90
CA ILE A 567 16.67 26.66 -39.04
C ILE A 567 15.30 26.02 -39.02
N ASN A 568 14.59 26.07 -40.15
CA ASN A 568 13.30 25.43 -40.28
C ASN A 568 13.12 24.78 -41.65
N TRP A 569 12.24 23.79 -41.72
CA TRP A 569 11.75 23.28 -42.99
C TRP A 569 11.11 24.41 -43.81
N SER A 570 11.23 24.34 -45.14
CA SER A 570 10.58 25.30 -46.03
C SER A 570 9.86 24.61 -47.17
N GLY A 571 8.64 25.05 -47.46
CA GLY A 571 7.96 24.68 -48.69
C GLY A 571 8.56 25.38 -49.92
N SER A 572 8.18 24.90 -51.11
CA SER A 572 8.69 25.45 -52.37
C SER A 572 8.37 26.95 -52.55
N PRO A 573 9.35 27.80 -52.92
CA PRO A 573 9.11 29.21 -53.27
C PRO A 573 8.40 29.34 -54.62
N SER A 574 7.96 30.56 -54.95
CA SER A 574 7.12 30.82 -56.13
C SER A 574 7.78 30.53 -57.50
N SER A 575 9.11 30.52 -57.59
CA SER A 575 9.84 30.16 -58.80
C SER A 575 11.29 29.78 -58.52
N PHE A 576 11.79 28.74 -59.18
CA PHE A 576 13.21 28.34 -59.21
C PHE A 576 13.98 29.07 -60.32
N PRO A 577 15.34 29.06 -60.29
CA PRO A 577 16.15 29.50 -61.43
C PRO A 577 15.72 28.79 -62.73
N SER A 578 15.81 29.50 -63.85
CA SER A 578 15.42 28.93 -65.15
C SER A 578 16.21 27.65 -65.44
N GLY A 579 15.50 26.54 -65.65
CA GLY A 579 16.10 25.23 -65.96
C GLY A 579 16.43 24.39 -64.73
N LYS A 580 16.16 24.87 -63.51
CA LYS A 580 16.39 24.15 -62.26
C LYS A 580 15.09 23.70 -61.58
N ALA A 581 15.15 22.61 -60.84
CA ALA A 581 14.11 22.13 -59.92
C ALA A 581 14.72 21.79 -58.56
N SER A 582 13.92 21.74 -57.49
CA SER A 582 14.40 21.26 -56.18
C SER A 582 14.58 19.75 -56.22
N PHE A 583 15.69 19.26 -55.70
CA PHE A 583 15.88 17.83 -55.46
C PHE A 583 14.99 17.39 -54.30
N GLU A 584 13.96 16.57 -54.57
CA GLU A 584 13.01 16.00 -53.61
C GLU A 584 12.48 16.98 -52.53
N GLY A 585 12.26 18.25 -52.91
CA GLY A 585 11.76 19.27 -51.98
C GLY A 585 12.71 19.62 -50.82
N LYS A 586 14.01 19.32 -50.92
CA LYS A 586 15.05 19.60 -49.91
C LYS A 586 15.35 21.08 -49.76
N LEU A 587 14.44 21.79 -49.11
CA LEU A 587 14.53 23.22 -48.85
C LEU A 587 14.50 23.50 -47.33
N LEU A 588 15.43 24.32 -46.87
CA LEU A 588 15.51 24.83 -45.50
C LEU A 588 15.47 26.36 -45.51
N ASN A 589 14.70 26.93 -44.58
CA ASN A 589 14.73 28.36 -44.29
C ASN A 589 15.66 28.61 -43.10
N ILE A 590 16.73 29.38 -43.32
CA ILE A 590 17.68 29.76 -42.29
C ILE A 590 17.64 31.28 -42.15
N THR A 591 17.19 31.76 -40.99
CA THR A 591 16.92 33.18 -40.76
C THR A 591 17.71 33.74 -39.60
N THR A 592 18.28 34.93 -39.79
CA THR A 592 18.92 35.68 -38.71
C THR A 592 17.86 36.11 -37.69
N VAL A 593 18.09 35.80 -36.42
CA VAL A 593 17.25 36.25 -35.31
C VAL A 593 17.88 37.44 -34.59
N ALA A 594 19.19 37.39 -34.32
CA ALA A 594 19.94 38.49 -33.72
C ALA A 594 21.40 38.53 -34.19
N GLY A 595 21.99 39.73 -34.21
CA GLY A 595 23.37 39.93 -34.60
C GLY A 595 23.59 39.82 -36.12
N SER A 596 24.75 39.29 -36.51
CA SER A 596 25.13 39.09 -37.92
C SER A 596 25.79 37.71 -38.06
N PRO A 597 24.99 36.63 -37.98
CA PRO A 597 25.50 35.28 -37.89
C PRO A 597 26.34 34.86 -39.10
N SER A 598 27.38 34.08 -38.83
CA SER A 598 28.25 33.44 -39.83
C SER A 598 28.49 32.00 -39.44
N ILE A 599 27.66 31.09 -39.96
CA ILE A 599 27.75 29.66 -39.65
C ILE A 599 29.06 29.10 -40.22
N ASP A 600 29.95 28.60 -39.36
CA ASP A 600 31.29 28.16 -39.76
C ASP A 600 31.24 27.07 -40.84
N THR A 601 30.48 25.99 -40.59
CA THR A 601 30.23 24.95 -41.59
C THR A 601 28.78 24.49 -41.56
N ILE A 602 28.20 24.25 -42.74
CA ILE A 602 26.86 23.69 -42.89
C ILE A 602 26.76 22.88 -44.17
N SER A 603 26.17 21.69 -44.09
CA SER A 603 26.10 20.73 -45.19
C SER A 603 24.71 20.14 -45.31
N TRP A 604 24.19 20.14 -46.54
CA TRP A 604 22.99 19.39 -46.90
C TRP A 604 23.42 18.00 -47.36
N LEU A 605 22.80 16.98 -46.79
CA LEU A 605 23.09 15.59 -47.09
C LEU A 605 21.91 14.93 -47.81
N TRP A 606 22.20 13.85 -48.52
CA TRP A 606 21.21 12.95 -49.10
C TRP A 606 21.61 11.49 -48.93
N LEU A 607 20.62 10.61 -48.95
CA LEU A 607 20.85 9.17 -48.93
C LEU A 607 20.96 8.65 -50.37
N ASP A 608 21.72 7.57 -50.57
CA ASP A 608 21.78 6.86 -51.87
C ASP A 608 20.40 6.39 -52.34
N SER A 609 19.49 6.13 -51.40
CA SER A 609 18.11 5.76 -51.71
C SER A 609 17.30 6.88 -52.35
N GLU A 610 17.72 8.15 -52.19
CA GLU A 610 17.04 9.33 -52.72
C GLU A 610 17.52 9.71 -54.11
N SER A 611 18.72 9.27 -54.53
CA SER A 611 19.30 9.66 -55.82
C SER A 611 18.82 8.82 -57.01
N SER A 612 17.90 7.87 -56.78
CA SER A 612 17.32 7.06 -57.85
C SER A 612 16.53 7.93 -58.84
N GLY A 613 17.04 8.09 -60.06
CA GLY A 613 16.43 8.93 -61.09
C GLY A 613 16.99 10.36 -61.17
N HIS A 614 17.97 10.68 -60.33
CA HIS A 614 18.66 11.98 -60.28
C HIS A 614 20.13 11.83 -60.70
N ASP A 615 20.72 12.90 -61.25
CA ASP A 615 22.14 12.96 -61.58
C ASP A 615 22.88 13.80 -60.53
N GLU A 616 23.47 13.11 -59.55
CA GLU A 616 24.11 13.74 -58.39
C GLU A 616 25.26 14.69 -58.78
N ASP A 617 25.92 14.45 -59.92
CA ASP A 617 26.99 15.32 -60.43
C ASP A 617 26.46 16.72 -60.83
N THR A 618 25.13 16.87 -60.96
CA THR A 618 24.46 18.13 -61.31
C THR A 618 23.86 18.88 -60.11
N PHE A 619 23.99 18.31 -58.90
CA PHE A 619 23.47 18.94 -57.70
C PHE A 619 24.22 20.22 -57.36
N GLU A 620 23.45 21.29 -57.17
CA GLU A 620 23.95 22.60 -56.82
C GLU A 620 23.25 23.11 -55.56
N LEU A 621 23.99 23.72 -54.65
CA LEU A 621 23.45 24.41 -53.49
C LEU A 621 23.14 25.86 -53.84
N TRP A 622 21.90 26.28 -53.63
CA TRP A 622 21.42 27.63 -53.95
C TRP A 622 20.85 28.34 -52.72
N MET A 623 20.90 29.67 -52.73
CA MET A 623 20.23 30.55 -51.77
C MET A 623 19.22 31.45 -52.48
N TYR A 624 18.01 31.50 -51.97
CA TYR A 624 16.98 32.46 -52.34
C TYR A 624 16.92 33.57 -51.31
N ASN A 625 17.14 34.82 -51.72
CA ASN A 625 17.15 35.99 -50.82
C ASN A 625 15.78 36.68 -50.68
N GLY A 626 14.70 36.04 -51.13
CA GLY A 626 13.36 36.62 -51.19
C GLY A 626 13.02 37.33 -52.51
N SER A 627 14.00 37.57 -53.38
CA SER A 627 13.78 38.12 -54.73
C SER A 627 14.46 37.33 -55.83
N ASP A 628 15.72 36.94 -55.62
CA ASP A 628 16.56 36.26 -56.60
C ASP A 628 17.28 35.07 -55.96
N TRP A 629 17.68 34.12 -56.81
CA TRP A 629 18.49 32.98 -56.43
C TRP A 629 19.97 33.23 -56.74
N SER A 630 20.85 32.86 -55.81
CA SER A 630 22.31 32.89 -55.97
C SER A 630 22.91 31.51 -55.72
N LEU A 631 23.75 31.07 -56.63
CA LEU A 631 24.52 29.83 -56.51
C LEU A 631 25.55 29.97 -55.38
N LEU A 632 25.61 28.97 -54.50
CA LEU A 632 26.53 28.92 -53.36
C LEU A 632 27.63 27.87 -53.54
N ASN A 633 27.30 26.68 -54.06
CA ASN A 633 28.24 25.60 -54.30
C ASN A 633 27.74 24.73 -55.47
N ASP A 634 28.59 24.49 -56.47
CA ASP A 634 28.35 23.65 -57.66
C ASP A 634 29.31 22.45 -57.74
N THR A 635 29.92 22.08 -56.61
CA THR A 635 30.84 20.95 -56.47
C THR A 635 30.34 19.98 -55.40
N PRO A 636 29.36 19.11 -55.72
CA PRO A 636 28.88 18.10 -54.78
C PRO A 636 29.98 17.08 -54.47
N ASP A 637 30.06 16.65 -53.21
CA ASP A 637 30.83 15.45 -52.83
C ASP A 637 29.90 14.24 -52.91
N THR A 638 29.86 13.62 -54.08
CA THR A 638 29.07 12.41 -54.36
C THR A 638 29.64 11.14 -53.72
N SER A 639 30.81 11.22 -53.07
CA SER A 639 31.33 10.10 -52.26
C SER A 639 30.85 10.14 -50.82
N SER A 640 30.56 11.33 -50.31
CA SER A 640 30.01 11.58 -48.96
C SER A 640 28.55 12.04 -48.99
N ASN A 641 27.93 12.05 -50.18
CA ASN A 641 26.57 12.52 -50.45
C ASN A 641 26.22 13.86 -49.79
N MET A 642 27.08 14.87 -49.99
CA MET A 642 26.91 16.16 -49.34
C MET A 642 27.29 17.36 -50.19
N LEU A 643 26.63 18.49 -49.92
CA LEU A 643 26.96 19.81 -50.42
C LEU A 643 27.21 20.76 -49.23
N THR A 644 28.47 21.18 -49.06
CA THR A 644 28.90 22.01 -47.93
C THR A 644 29.02 23.48 -48.32
N ASN A 645 28.66 24.36 -47.39
CA ASN A 645 29.00 25.78 -47.42
C ASN A 645 29.82 26.16 -46.17
N TYR A 646 30.68 27.17 -46.32
CA TYR A 646 31.57 27.67 -45.28
C TYR A 646 31.28 29.15 -45.01
N SER A 647 31.23 29.55 -43.74
CA SER A 647 30.93 30.92 -43.32
C SER A 647 29.60 31.44 -43.91
N LEU A 648 28.56 30.60 -43.84
CA LEU A 648 27.24 30.92 -44.40
C LEU A 648 26.61 32.06 -43.61
N SER A 649 26.21 33.14 -44.28
CA SER A 649 25.38 34.18 -43.68
C SER A 649 23.89 33.84 -43.88
N PRO A 650 23.10 33.60 -42.80
CA PRO A 650 21.67 33.36 -42.89
C PRO A 650 20.90 34.51 -43.57
N ALA A 651 20.10 34.17 -44.57
CA ALA A 651 19.34 35.11 -45.38
C ALA A 651 17.86 34.72 -45.49
N SER A 652 17.57 33.57 -46.11
CA SER A 652 16.21 33.02 -46.24
C SER A 652 16.25 31.53 -46.63
N ILE A 653 15.86 31.15 -47.85
CA ILE A 653 15.70 29.73 -48.23
C ILE A 653 16.96 29.22 -48.92
N TYR A 654 17.36 28.00 -48.57
CA TYR A 654 18.50 27.26 -49.11
C TYR A 654 18.06 25.87 -49.51
N GLY A 655 18.70 25.29 -50.52
CA GLY A 655 18.46 23.88 -50.83
C GLY A 655 19.22 23.39 -52.04
N ILE A 656 19.12 22.08 -52.26
CA ILE A 656 19.75 21.39 -53.39
C ILE A 656 18.83 21.53 -54.61
N LEU A 657 19.35 22.12 -55.68
CA LEU A 657 18.68 22.20 -56.97
C LEU A 657 19.40 21.33 -58.01
N GLU A 658 18.63 20.73 -58.90
CA GLU A 658 19.08 19.90 -60.01
C GLU A 658 18.56 20.44 -61.36
N ASP A 659 19.05 19.88 -62.47
CA ASP A 659 18.58 20.22 -63.81
C ASP A 659 17.18 19.63 -64.10
N SER A 660 16.25 20.50 -64.52
CA SER A 660 14.88 20.08 -64.86
C SER A 660 14.86 19.13 -66.07
N SER A 661 14.61 17.84 -65.84
CA SER A 661 14.51 16.82 -66.89
C SER A 661 13.08 16.74 -67.49
N SER A 662 12.99 16.60 -68.81
CA SER A 662 11.74 16.41 -69.54
C SER A 662 11.36 14.92 -69.64
N SER A 663 10.29 14.52 -68.93
CA SER A 663 9.38 13.35 -69.09
C SER A 663 9.83 12.12 -69.92
N GLY A 664 9.64 10.91 -69.36
CA GLY A 664 9.52 9.68 -70.15
C GLY A 664 9.15 8.41 -69.35
N GLU A 665 7.93 7.91 -69.55
CA GLU A 665 7.45 6.56 -69.17
C GLU A 665 8.18 5.44 -69.93
N ALA A 666 8.35 4.24 -69.33
CA ALA A 666 8.13 2.93 -70.00
C ALA A 666 8.28 1.71 -69.06
N GLU A 667 7.40 0.73 -69.30
CA GLU A 667 7.25 -0.61 -68.69
C GLU A 667 8.36 -1.63 -69.05
N GLY A 668 8.48 -2.72 -68.25
CA GLY A 668 8.67 -4.08 -68.80
C GLY A 668 9.58 -5.10 -68.07
N ASN A 669 8.94 -6.03 -67.34
CA ASN A 669 9.14 -7.49 -67.16
C ASN A 669 10.42 -8.20 -66.63
N ASP A 670 10.16 -9.02 -65.59
CA ASP A 670 10.60 -10.40 -65.20
C ASP A 670 12.08 -10.84 -65.26
N VAL A 671 12.58 -11.45 -64.17
CA VAL A 671 12.65 -12.92 -63.90
C VAL A 671 13.00 -13.19 -62.42
N ASP A 672 12.34 -14.23 -61.86
CA ASP A 672 12.35 -14.81 -60.51
C ASP A 672 13.70 -15.19 -59.86
N ASP A 673 13.73 -15.14 -58.52
CA ASP A 673 14.17 -16.26 -57.67
C ASP A 673 13.51 -16.14 -56.26
N TYR A 674 12.55 -17.01 -55.96
CA TYR A 674 11.76 -17.00 -54.71
C TYR A 674 11.50 -18.43 -54.24
N GLU A 675 11.73 -18.73 -52.94
CA GLU A 675 11.64 -20.08 -52.37
C GLU A 675 10.21 -20.59 -52.18
N CYS A 676 9.20 -19.72 -52.06
CA CYS A 676 7.80 -20.12 -52.07
C CYS A 676 6.90 -19.02 -52.67
N MET A 677 5.81 -19.41 -53.32
CA MET A 677 4.81 -18.48 -53.91
C MET A 677 3.48 -18.52 -53.16
N THR A 678 3.18 -19.66 -52.53
CA THR A 678 1.99 -19.87 -51.69
C THR A 678 2.33 -20.79 -50.51
N SER A 679 1.56 -20.75 -49.43
CA SER A 679 1.82 -21.57 -48.23
C SER A 679 1.73 -23.09 -48.46
N SER A 680 1.26 -23.56 -49.62
CA SER A 680 1.27 -24.99 -49.98
C SER A 680 2.61 -25.47 -50.53
N ASP A 681 3.55 -24.55 -50.77
CA ASP A 681 4.88 -24.85 -51.32
C ASP A 681 5.92 -25.11 -50.19
N CYS A 682 5.54 -24.92 -48.91
CA CYS A 682 6.37 -25.13 -47.72
C CYS A 682 6.03 -26.45 -47.00
N ASP A 683 6.99 -27.00 -46.21
CA ASP A 683 6.78 -28.19 -45.36
C ASP A 683 5.73 -27.93 -44.25
N GLU A 684 5.12 -29.00 -43.71
CA GLU A 684 4.08 -28.89 -42.65
C GLU A 684 4.54 -27.97 -41.50
N CYS A 685 3.67 -27.05 -41.08
CA CYS A 685 3.87 -26.00 -40.06
C CYS A 685 4.56 -24.69 -40.49
N TYR A 686 5.01 -24.56 -41.74
CA TYR A 686 5.59 -23.31 -42.27
C TYR A 686 4.62 -22.59 -43.23
N ILE A 687 4.63 -21.26 -43.22
CA ILE A 687 3.84 -20.43 -44.14
C ILE A 687 4.74 -19.58 -45.02
N CYS A 688 4.28 -19.33 -46.24
CA CYS A 688 5.03 -18.47 -47.16
C CYS A 688 4.74 -17.01 -46.83
N SER A 689 5.75 -16.29 -46.35
CA SER A 689 5.66 -14.85 -46.10
C SER A 689 6.89 -14.18 -46.71
N GLY A 690 6.66 -13.25 -47.64
CA GLY A 690 7.76 -12.53 -48.28
C GLY A 690 8.67 -13.40 -49.15
N HIS A 691 8.15 -14.49 -49.71
CA HIS A 691 8.85 -15.45 -50.59
C HIS A 691 9.88 -16.38 -49.93
N GLU A 692 9.91 -16.44 -48.59
CA GLU A 692 10.64 -17.44 -47.80
C GLU A 692 9.65 -18.21 -46.90
N CYS A 693 9.93 -19.50 -46.65
CA CYS A 693 9.12 -20.33 -45.76
C CYS A 693 9.49 -20.02 -44.30
N VAL A 694 8.60 -19.31 -43.59
CA VAL A 694 8.84 -18.88 -42.21
C VAL A 694 7.85 -19.53 -41.24
N LEU A 695 8.32 -19.82 -40.02
CA LEU A 695 7.49 -20.38 -38.96
C LEU A 695 6.66 -19.24 -38.33
N PRO A 696 5.32 -19.29 -38.34
CA PRO A 696 4.50 -18.21 -37.79
C PRO A 696 4.67 -18.10 -36.27
N SER A 697 4.75 -16.87 -35.75
CA SER A 697 4.88 -16.59 -34.31
C SER A 697 3.79 -17.30 -33.50
N GLY A 698 4.20 -18.13 -32.54
CA GLY A 698 3.31 -18.98 -31.71
C GLY A 698 3.17 -20.44 -32.17
N SER A 699 3.84 -20.83 -33.26
CA SER A 699 3.86 -22.20 -33.80
C SER A 699 5.17 -22.92 -33.47
N CYS A 700 5.18 -24.26 -33.48
CA CYS A 700 6.39 -25.07 -33.28
C CYS A 700 6.57 -26.09 -34.41
N ALA A 701 7.81 -26.45 -34.75
CA ALA A 701 8.13 -27.53 -35.68
C ALA A 701 8.79 -28.73 -34.99
N THR A 702 9.47 -28.48 -33.86
CA THR A 702 10.12 -29.49 -33.03
C THR A 702 9.94 -29.16 -31.54
N ALA A 703 10.06 -30.16 -30.66
CA ALA A 703 9.90 -29.96 -29.22
C ALA A 703 10.91 -28.97 -28.58
N SER A 704 12.01 -28.66 -29.27
CA SER A 704 13.01 -27.69 -28.82
C SER A 704 12.63 -26.22 -29.06
N ASP A 705 11.65 -25.96 -29.93
CA ASP A 705 11.20 -24.61 -30.28
C ASP A 705 10.31 -24.01 -29.18
N CYS A 706 9.84 -24.83 -28.24
CA CYS A 706 9.05 -24.45 -27.07
C CYS A 706 9.98 -24.29 -25.84
N SER A 707 10.82 -23.25 -25.77
CA SER A 707 11.85 -23.12 -24.72
C SER A 707 11.50 -22.09 -23.64
N GLY A 708 11.01 -22.60 -22.49
CA GLY A 708 10.79 -21.86 -21.24
C GLY A 708 11.06 -22.68 -19.97
N GLY A 709 11.85 -23.76 -20.04
CA GLY A 709 12.49 -24.32 -18.84
C GLY A 709 11.68 -25.19 -17.86
N TYR A 710 10.49 -25.72 -18.20
CA TYR A 710 9.83 -26.79 -17.43
C TYR A 710 9.48 -28.02 -18.30
N PRO A 711 9.54 -29.25 -17.77
CA PRO A 711 9.63 -30.48 -18.57
C PRO A 711 8.32 -31.01 -19.20
N PHE A 712 7.32 -30.17 -19.50
CA PHE A 712 5.96 -30.62 -19.83
C PHE A 712 5.30 -30.03 -21.10
N TYR A 713 6.07 -29.68 -22.13
CA TYR A 713 5.53 -29.26 -23.44
C TYR A 713 5.93 -30.22 -24.56
N ASN A 714 5.03 -30.51 -25.50
CA ASN A 714 5.31 -31.25 -26.74
C ASN A 714 4.69 -30.53 -27.94
N CYS A 715 5.30 -30.68 -29.12
CA CYS A 715 4.81 -30.05 -30.36
C CYS A 715 3.85 -30.99 -31.09
N GLU A 716 2.55 -30.68 -31.08
CA GLU A 716 1.53 -31.41 -31.84
C GLU A 716 0.75 -30.44 -32.73
N GLU A 717 0.54 -30.83 -34.00
CA GLU A 717 -0.18 -30.04 -35.01
C GLU A 717 0.26 -28.56 -35.10
N CYS A 718 1.58 -28.34 -35.09
CA CYS A 718 2.22 -27.04 -35.29
C CYS A 718 2.04 -26.04 -34.13
N SER A 719 1.61 -26.46 -32.93
CA SER A 719 1.49 -25.59 -31.76
C SER A 719 2.10 -26.21 -30.49
N CYS A 720 2.72 -25.38 -29.64
CA CYS A 720 3.28 -25.82 -28.36
C CYS A 720 2.12 -26.10 -27.39
N ALA A 721 1.74 -27.37 -27.22
CA ALA A 721 0.71 -27.75 -26.27
C ALA A 721 1.35 -28.10 -24.91
N GLY A 722 1.02 -27.30 -23.89
CA GLY A 722 1.09 -27.76 -22.50
C GLY A 722 -0.04 -28.77 -22.25
N TYR A 723 -0.06 -29.44 -21.08
CA TYR A 723 -1.23 -30.21 -20.68
C TYR A 723 -2.44 -29.27 -20.62
N GLN A 724 -3.22 -29.22 -21.71
CA GLN A 724 -4.41 -28.42 -21.80
C GLN A 724 -5.54 -29.15 -21.09
N CYS A 725 -6.15 -28.42 -20.16
CA CYS A 725 -7.42 -28.78 -19.60
C CYS A 725 -8.52 -28.01 -20.36
N ASN A 726 -9.69 -28.62 -20.55
CA ASN A 726 -10.90 -27.91 -20.97
C ASN A 726 -11.91 -27.82 -19.81
N VAL A 727 -11.76 -28.74 -18.85
CA VAL A 727 -12.50 -28.79 -17.59
C VAL A 727 -11.54 -29.19 -16.48
N ASP A 728 -11.85 -28.83 -15.24
CA ASP A 728 -10.98 -29.06 -14.07
C ASP A 728 -10.55 -30.53 -13.92
N SER A 729 -11.38 -31.49 -14.37
CA SER A 729 -11.07 -32.93 -14.29
C SER A 729 -9.92 -33.40 -15.19
N ASP A 730 -9.47 -32.56 -16.12
CA ASP A 730 -8.34 -32.85 -17.01
C ASP A 730 -6.99 -32.61 -16.29
N CYS A 731 -7.02 -31.94 -15.13
CA CYS A 731 -5.87 -31.66 -14.28
C CYS A 731 -5.63 -32.81 -13.30
N ASN A 732 -4.44 -33.44 -13.35
CA ASN A 732 -4.08 -34.52 -12.43
C ASN A 732 -3.60 -33.97 -11.08
N GLY A 733 -4.54 -33.65 -10.19
CA GLY A 733 -4.34 -33.26 -8.79
C GLY A 733 -5.66 -32.82 -8.17
N GLU A 734 -5.93 -33.14 -6.90
CA GLU A 734 -7.14 -32.65 -6.22
C GLU A 734 -7.03 -31.12 -6.06
N GLY A 735 -8.07 -30.37 -6.48
CA GLY A 735 -8.16 -28.92 -6.33
C GLY A 735 -7.58 -28.04 -7.44
N TYR A 736 -7.05 -28.63 -8.51
CA TYR A 736 -6.55 -27.87 -9.64
C TYR A 736 -7.71 -27.37 -10.50
N SER A 737 -7.77 -26.05 -10.74
CA SER A 737 -8.73 -25.43 -11.64
C SER A 737 -8.15 -25.30 -13.04
N CYS A 738 -9.01 -25.46 -14.03
CA CYS A 738 -8.66 -25.22 -15.40
C CYS A 738 -8.97 -23.78 -15.79
N GLU A 739 -7.95 -22.93 -15.76
CA GLU A 739 -8.10 -21.53 -16.13
C GLU A 739 -7.32 -21.23 -17.39
N ASN A 740 -8.03 -20.71 -18.40
CA ASN A 740 -7.48 -20.34 -19.70
C ASN A 740 -6.65 -21.44 -20.37
N GLY A 741 -7.05 -22.71 -20.16
CA GLY A 741 -6.40 -23.88 -20.77
C GLY A 741 -5.16 -24.38 -20.03
N ALA A 742 -4.90 -23.88 -18.81
CA ALA A 742 -3.80 -24.32 -17.95
C ALA A 742 -4.33 -24.81 -16.59
N CYS A 743 -3.72 -25.87 -16.07
CA CYS A 743 -4.01 -26.38 -14.74
C CYS A 743 -3.31 -25.51 -13.68
N ILE A 744 -4.07 -24.70 -12.97
CA ILE A 744 -3.59 -23.82 -11.91
C ILE A 744 -3.62 -24.61 -10.59
N PRO A 745 -2.54 -24.60 -9.79
CA PRO A 745 -2.56 -25.18 -8.46
C PRO A 745 -3.51 -24.39 -7.55
N PRO A 746 -4.26 -25.07 -6.67
CA PRO A 746 -5.11 -24.38 -5.71
C PRO A 746 -4.33 -23.50 -4.73
N GLU A 747 -4.96 -22.46 -4.19
CA GLU A 747 -4.40 -21.59 -3.14
C GLU A 747 -4.09 -22.39 -1.86
N CYS A 748 -4.93 -23.37 -1.55
CA CYS A 748 -4.72 -24.34 -0.49
C CYS A 748 -5.28 -25.71 -0.89
N VAL A 749 -4.66 -26.79 -0.44
CA VAL A 749 -5.19 -28.16 -0.63
C VAL A 749 -5.67 -28.74 0.70
N GLU A 750 -5.11 -28.26 1.79
CA GLU A 750 -5.49 -28.58 3.16
C GLU A 750 -5.46 -27.34 4.06
N ASN A 751 -6.15 -27.40 5.19
CA ASN A 751 -6.23 -26.27 6.12
C ASN A 751 -4.86 -25.84 6.69
N GLU A 752 -3.86 -26.73 6.64
CA GLU A 752 -2.47 -26.43 7.05
C GLU A 752 -1.82 -25.36 6.16
N ASP A 753 -2.22 -25.29 4.89
CA ASP A 753 -1.69 -24.30 3.93
C ASP A 753 -2.11 -22.87 4.31
N CYS A 754 -3.24 -22.71 5.02
CA CYS A 754 -3.79 -21.41 5.42
C CYS A 754 -3.30 -20.91 6.78
N LYS A 755 -2.50 -21.68 7.52
CA LYS A 755 -2.09 -21.31 8.90
C LYS A 755 -1.18 -20.09 8.97
N GLY A 756 -0.50 -19.74 7.88
CA GLY A 756 0.31 -18.53 7.78
C GLY A 756 -0.50 -17.24 7.82
N LEU A 757 -1.82 -17.30 7.56
CA LEU A 757 -2.70 -16.14 7.45
C LEU A 757 -3.42 -15.79 8.77
N GLY A 758 -3.50 -16.71 9.75
CA GLY A 758 -4.15 -16.48 11.06
C GLY A 758 -4.87 -17.71 11.61
N LEU A 759 -5.22 -17.70 12.91
CA LEU A 759 -5.82 -18.84 13.62
C LEU A 759 -7.26 -19.20 13.16
N LYS A 760 -7.88 -18.37 12.30
CA LYS A 760 -9.26 -18.54 11.81
C LYS A 760 -9.37 -18.81 10.30
N TYR A 761 -8.25 -18.87 9.56
CA TYR A 761 -8.28 -19.17 8.12
C TYR A 761 -8.31 -20.69 7.89
N TYR A 762 -9.17 -21.14 6.98
CA TYR A 762 -9.26 -22.55 6.58
C TYR A 762 -9.39 -22.67 5.08
N CYS A 763 -9.01 -23.83 4.56
CA CYS A 763 -9.13 -24.13 3.15
C CYS A 763 -10.59 -24.46 2.82
N SER A 764 -11.24 -23.58 2.07
CA SER A 764 -12.62 -23.79 1.65
C SER A 764 -12.71 -25.00 0.71
N PRO A 765 -13.89 -25.61 0.53
CA PRO A 765 -14.09 -26.62 -0.51
C PRO A 765 -13.81 -26.12 -1.95
N GLY A 766 -13.70 -24.79 -2.13
CA GLY A 766 -13.27 -24.15 -3.37
C GLY A 766 -11.75 -24.00 -3.47
N TYR A 767 -10.98 -24.54 -2.52
CA TYR A 767 -9.52 -24.51 -2.48
C TYR A 767 -8.92 -23.10 -2.34
N GLU A 768 -9.67 -22.22 -1.68
CA GLU A 768 -9.28 -20.85 -1.30
C GLU A 768 -9.14 -20.74 0.23
N CYS A 769 -8.17 -19.96 0.71
CA CYS A 769 -8.04 -19.69 2.15
C CYS A 769 -9.05 -18.63 2.58
N VAL A 770 -10.09 -19.05 3.30
CA VAL A 770 -11.17 -18.16 3.73
C VAL A 770 -11.21 -18.03 5.25
N LEU A 771 -11.60 -16.85 5.73
CA LEU A 771 -11.81 -16.59 7.15
C LEU A 771 -13.06 -17.33 7.66
N GLY A 772 -12.90 -18.19 8.65
CA GLY A 772 -13.97 -18.90 9.35
C GLY A 772 -14.50 -18.14 10.57
N GLU A 773 -15.77 -18.34 10.90
CA GLU A 773 -16.41 -17.80 12.11
C GLU A 773 -15.91 -18.49 13.39
N CYS A 774 -15.43 -19.73 13.29
CA CYS A 774 -14.96 -20.54 14.41
C CYS A 774 -13.94 -21.60 13.97
N TYR A 775 -13.07 -22.03 14.87
CA TYR A 775 -12.20 -23.20 14.71
C TYR A 775 -12.67 -24.37 15.60
N THR A 776 -13.24 -24.05 16.75
CA THR A 776 -13.86 -24.97 17.69
C THR A 776 -15.24 -24.47 18.11
N SER A 777 -16.06 -25.35 18.70
CA SER A 777 -17.38 -24.94 19.21
C SER A 777 -17.31 -23.96 20.38
N ALA A 778 -16.12 -23.70 20.93
CA ALA A 778 -15.91 -22.70 21.97
C ALA A 778 -15.87 -21.27 21.41
N ASP A 779 -15.57 -21.12 20.12
CA ASP A 779 -15.49 -19.80 19.46
C ASP A 779 -16.89 -19.26 19.07
N CYS A 780 -17.94 -20.07 19.30
CA CYS A 780 -19.33 -19.73 19.00
C CYS A 780 -20.11 -19.41 20.28
N ILE A 781 -21.19 -18.63 20.13
CA ILE A 781 -22.12 -18.34 21.24
C ILE A 781 -22.65 -19.62 21.91
N ALA A 782 -22.96 -19.55 23.21
CA ALA A 782 -23.35 -20.70 24.01
C ALA A 782 -24.53 -21.49 23.40
N GLY A 783 -24.32 -22.80 23.16
CA GLY A 783 -25.30 -23.71 22.55
C GLY A 783 -25.12 -23.90 21.04
N SER A 784 -24.34 -23.05 20.37
CA SER A 784 -23.94 -23.25 18.97
C SER A 784 -22.85 -24.31 18.85
N THR A 785 -22.76 -24.93 17.68
CA THR A 785 -21.70 -25.90 17.38
C THR A 785 -20.91 -25.41 16.18
N CYS A 786 -19.60 -25.34 16.32
CA CYS A 786 -18.74 -25.07 15.18
C CYS A 786 -18.72 -26.30 14.27
N SER A 787 -19.17 -26.12 13.04
CA SER A 787 -19.18 -27.17 12.03
C SER A 787 -18.74 -26.58 10.71
N ASN A 788 -17.62 -27.09 10.19
CA ASN A 788 -16.96 -26.56 9.00
C ASN A 788 -16.69 -25.06 9.11
N TYR A 789 -16.15 -24.63 10.24
CA TYR A 789 -15.71 -23.26 10.47
C TYR A 789 -16.82 -22.18 10.43
N VAL A 790 -18.08 -22.60 10.53
CA VAL A 790 -19.27 -21.74 10.66
C VAL A 790 -19.96 -22.05 11.98
N CYS A 791 -20.38 -21.02 12.70
CA CYS A 791 -21.11 -21.19 13.95
C CYS A 791 -22.56 -21.59 13.64
N ILE A 792 -22.88 -22.87 13.77
CA ILE A 792 -24.26 -23.34 13.60
C ILE A 792 -25.05 -23.00 14.87
N PRO A 793 -26.06 -22.11 14.81
CA PRO A 793 -26.86 -21.76 15.96
C PRO A 793 -27.69 -22.96 16.45
N PRO A 794 -28.01 -23.03 17.75
CA PRO A 794 -28.88 -24.08 18.29
C PRO A 794 -30.29 -24.06 17.68
N GLU A 795 -31.03 -25.16 17.77
CA GLU A 795 -32.42 -25.24 17.25
C GLU A 795 -33.35 -24.19 17.89
N CYS A 796 -33.02 -23.77 19.11
CA CYS A 796 -33.71 -22.70 19.82
C CYS A 796 -32.83 -22.15 20.95
N THR A 797 -33.05 -20.90 21.33
CA THR A 797 -32.55 -20.32 22.58
C THR A 797 -33.69 -19.87 23.48
N ILE A 798 -34.87 -19.62 22.90
CA ILE A 798 -36.13 -19.30 23.56
C ILE A 798 -37.30 -20.08 22.93
N ASP A 799 -38.43 -20.18 23.62
CA ASP A 799 -39.58 -20.97 23.15
C ASP A 799 -40.15 -20.48 21.82
N ASP A 800 -40.10 -19.17 21.58
CA ASP A 800 -40.62 -18.55 20.35
C ASP A 800 -39.85 -19.01 19.09
N ASN A 801 -38.63 -19.55 19.24
CA ASN A 801 -37.91 -20.16 18.13
C ASN A 801 -38.53 -21.51 17.72
N CYS A 802 -39.31 -22.13 18.61
CA CYS A 802 -39.98 -23.39 18.37
C CYS A 802 -41.42 -23.14 17.87
N GLY A 803 -41.74 -23.69 16.69
CA GLY A 803 -43.10 -23.58 16.14
C GLY A 803 -44.21 -24.12 17.08
N PRO A 804 -45.50 -23.88 16.77
CA PRO A 804 -46.62 -24.14 17.67
C PRO A 804 -46.61 -25.55 18.30
N GLY A 805 -46.78 -25.63 19.62
CA GLY A 805 -46.81 -26.89 20.38
C GLY A 805 -45.45 -27.44 20.78
N LYS A 806 -44.39 -26.63 20.73
CA LYS A 806 -43.03 -26.97 21.16
C LYS A 806 -42.43 -25.87 22.03
N MET A 807 -41.50 -26.24 22.91
CA MET A 807 -40.75 -25.35 23.79
C MET A 807 -39.26 -25.64 23.68
N CYS A 808 -38.44 -24.65 23.99
CA CYS A 808 -36.99 -24.78 23.95
C CYS A 808 -36.43 -25.38 25.23
N GLU A 809 -35.86 -26.58 25.18
CA GLU A 809 -35.18 -27.19 26.32
C GLU A 809 -33.79 -27.67 25.89
N ASN A 810 -32.75 -27.22 26.60
CA ASN A 810 -31.35 -27.53 26.31
C ASN A 810 -31.04 -27.37 24.81
N TYR A 811 -31.43 -26.23 24.24
CA TYR A 811 -31.15 -25.85 22.86
C TYR A 811 -31.85 -26.72 21.80
N LYS A 812 -32.89 -27.49 22.18
CA LYS A 812 -33.71 -28.30 21.28
C LYS A 812 -35.20 -28.03 21.44
N CYS A 813 -35.93 -28.03 20.32
CA CYS A 813 -37.38 -27.85 20.33
C CYS A 813 -38.08 -29.16 20.68
N VAL A 814 -38.51 -29.29 21.94
CA VAL A 814 -39.24 -30.45 22.45
C VAL A 814 -40.75 -30.21 22.47
N PRO A 815 -41.61 -31.23 22.31
CA PRO A 815 -43.06 -31.05 22.40
C PRO A 815 -43.51 -30.53 23.77
N GLY A 816 -44.33 -29.49 23.76
CA GLY A 816 -44.96 -28.90 24.94
C GLY A 816 -45.51 -27.50 24.67
N GLU A 817 -46.52 -27.09 25.41
CA GLU A 817 -47.25 -25.82 25.28
C GLU A 817 -47.12 -24.94 26.54
N CYS A 818 -46.64 -25.51 27.66
CA CYS A 818 -46.51 -24.80 28.93
C CYS A 818 -45.46 -25.46 29.83
N ARG A 819 -44.77 -24.65 30.66
CA ARG A 819 -43.97 -25.13 31.80
C ARG A 819 -44.68 -24.91 33.13
N THR A 820 -45.52 -23.89 33.19
CA THR A 820 -46.27 -23.49 34.38
C THR A 820 -47.71 -23.14 34.00
N ASN A 821 -48.59 -23.03 34.99
CA ASN A 821 -49.97 -22.60 34.76
C ASN A 821 -50.06 -21.16 34.22
N ALA A 822 -49.01 -20.34 34.39
CA ALA A 822 -48.99 -18.96 33.90
C ALA A 822 -48.77 -18.88 32.38
N ASP A 823 -48.29 -19.95 31.76
CA ASP A 823 -48.05 -20.02 30.32
C ASP A 823 -49.33 -20.39 29.53
N CYS A 824 -50.41 -20.72 30.23
CA CYS A 824 -51.69 -21.10 29.65
C CYS A 824 -52.72 -19.96 29.72
N ASP A 825 -53.58 -19.87 28.71
CA ASP A 825 -54.70 -18.92 28.68
C ASP A 825 -55.64 -19.09 29.89
N GLU A 826 -56.33 -17.99 30.25
CA GLU A 826 -57.21 -17.91 31.42
C GLU A 826 -58.28 -19.03 31.40
N GLY A 827 -58.24 -19.92 32.40
CA GLY A 827 -59.11 -21.11 32.50
C GLY A 827 -58.48 -22.44 32.09
N PHE A 828 -57.17 -22.45 31.78
CA PHE A 828 -56.37 -23.64 31.54
C PHE A 828 -55.25 -23.75 32.59
N TYR A 829 -54.80 -24.98 32.87
CA TYR A 829 -53.64 -25.25 33.72
C TYR A 829 -52.68 -26.18 32.98
N CYS A 830 -51.40 -26.10 33.34
CA CYS A 830 -50.39 -26.91 32.71
C CYS A 830 -50.37 -28.32 33.31
N ASP A 831 -50.70 -29.33 32.50
CA ASP A 831 -50.59 -30.74 32.87
C ASP A 831 -49.73 -31.49 31.85
N ASN A 832 -48.63 -32.07 32.32
CA ASN A 832 -47.66 -32.79 31.48
C ASN A 832 -47.26 -32.02 30.21
N ARG A 833 -46.97 -30.72 30.36
CA ARG A 833 -46.54 -29.80 29.29
C ARG A 833 -47.61 -29.51 28.23
N VAL A 834 -48.89 -29.73 28.52
CA VAL A 834 -50.00 -29.35 27.64
C VAL A 834 -51.00 -28.52 28.44
N CYS A 835 -51.49 -27.42 27.86
CA CYS A 835 -52.51 -26.61 28.51
C CYS A 835 -53.84 -27.36 28.52
N GLN A 836 -54.28 -27.83 29.69
CA GLN A 836 -55.54 -28.53 29.86
C GLN A 836 -56.59 -27.61 30.48
N LYS A 837 -57.82 -27.70 29.94
CA LYS A 837 -58.93 -26.87 30.39
C LYS A 837 -59.35 -27.28 31.81
N ASP A 838 -59.45 -26.31 32.71
CA ASP A 838 -59.98 -26.56 34.04
C ASP A 838 -61.50 -26.79 33.92
N ILE A 839 -61.92 -28.04 34.13
CA ILE A 839 -63.33 -28.44 34.10
C ILE A 839 -63.81 -28.70 35.53
N THR A 840 -63.74 -27.69 36.39
CA THR A 840 -64.39 -27.73 37.70
C THR A 840 -65.63 -26.83 37.75
N PRO A 841 -66.84 -27.38 38.00
CA PRO A 841 -68.06 -26.58 38.02
C PRO A 841 -68.34 -25.98 39.41
N GLY A 842 -68.32 -24.64 39.48
CA GLY A 842 -69.22 -23.85 40.32
C GLY A 842 -68.76 -23.48 41.74
N GLY A 843 -68.64 -22.18 42.00
CA GLY A 843 -68.54 -21.61 43.35
C GLY A 843 -68.65 -20.08 43.33
N THR A 844 -69.67 -19.57 44.03
CA THR A 844 -70.26 -18.21 43.97
C THR A 844 -69.61 -17.15 44.88
N GLY A 845 -69.78 -15.87 44.50
CA GLY A 845 -69.78 -14.67 45.38
C GLY A 845 -68.48 -13.84 45.31
N GLY A 846 -68.45 -12.51 45.27
CA GLY A 846 -69.45 -11.44 45.29
C GLY A 846 -68.69 -10.12 44.98
N SER A 847 -69.21 -9.28 44.08
CA SER A 847 -69.93 -8.01 44.35
C SER A 847 -69.07 -6.81 44.79
N GLY A 848 -69.09 -5.78 43.93
CA GLY A 848 -68.72 -4.37 44.19
C GLY A 848 -68.09 -3.78 42.93
N GLY A 849 -68.68 -2.90 42.12
CA GLY A 849 -69.72 -1.90 42.34
C GLY A 849 -69.10 -0.53 42.08
N GLY A 850 -69.45 0.15 40.98
CA GLY A 850 -69.02 1.54 40.76
C GLY A 850 -69.00 2.02 39.30
N SER A 851 -70.11 2.62 38.86
CA SER A 851 -70.31 3.55 37.73
C SER A 851 -69.33 4.75 37.75
N SER A 852 -68.99 5.52 36.70
CA SER A 852 -69.82 6.25 35.72
C SER A 852 -68.97 7.18 34.82
N GLY A 853 -69.47 7.49 33.60
CA GLY A 853 -69.20 8.70 32.78
C GLY A 853 -68.17 8.51 31.64
N GLY A 854 -68.46 8.64 30.33
CA GLY A 854 -69.21 9.70 29.59
C GLY A 854 -68.30 10.93 29.42
N SER A 855 -67.90 11.47 28.26
CA SER A 855 -68.47 11.50 26.90
C SER A 855 -67.54 12.27 25.91
N GLY A 856 -67.62 11.95 24.60
CA GLY A 856 -67.31 12.82 23.43
C GLY A 856 -65.92 12.61 22.79
N GLY A 857 -65.73 12.15 21.55
CA GLY A 857 -66.44 12.38 20.27
C GLY A 857 -65.85 13.63 19.60
N THR A 858 -65.03 13.58 18.54
CA THR A 858 -65.35 13.36 17.10
C THR A 858 -64.05 13.04 16.31
N GLY A 859 -63.94 12.00 15.47
CA GLY A 859 -64.32 11.93 14.04
C GLY A 859 -63.05 11.92 13.13
N ALA A 860 -62.55 10.77 12.63
CA ALA A 860 -62.84 10.14 11.31
C ALA A 860 -62.44 11.04 10.09
N ALA A 861 -61.73 10.62 9.02
CA ALA A 861 -61.30 9.31 8.49
C ALA A 861 -60.25 9.48 7.35
N HIS A 862 -59.59 8.37 6.98
CA HIS A 862 -59.20 7.88 5.64
C HIS A 862 -58.27 8.68 4.66
N VAL A 863 -57.07 8.12 4.40
CA VAL A 863 -56.44 7.64 3.11
C VAL A 863 -56.73 8.40 1.79
N PRO A 864 -55.83 8.56 0.77
CA PRO A 864 -54.45 8.03 0.50
C PRO A 864 -53.41 9.12 0.10
N PRO A 865 -52.19 8.75 -0.38
CA PRO A 865 -51.84 9.16 -1.75
C PRO A 865 -51.11 8.12 -2.63
N PRO A 866 -51.03 8.37 -3.97
CA PRO A 866 -50.56 7.44 -5.02
C PRO A 866 -49.28 7.86 -5.78
N GLY A 867 -48.75 6.92 -6.59
CA GLY A 867 -48.02 7.14 -7.87
C GLY A 867 -46.49 7.33 -7.77
N THR A 868 -45.62 6.37 -8.13
CA THR A 868 -45.22 5.79 -9.45
C THR A 868 -44.28 6.65 -10.31
N GLU A 869 -43.03 6.17 -10.45
CA GLU A 869 -42.14 6.09 -11.63
C GLU A 869 -40.88 5.33 -11.14
N GLY A 870 -40.31 4.26 -11.70
CA GLY A 870 -40.64 3.44 -12.87
C GLY A 870 -39.54 3.49 -13.95
N GLU A 871 -38.45 2.72 -13.81
CA GLU A 871 -37.57 2.10 -14.86
C GLU A 871 -36.32 1.49 -14.15
N ASN A 872 -36.09 0.17 -14.02
CA ASN A 872 -35.55 -0.84 -14.98
C ASN A 872 -34.24 -0.39 -15.67
N ALA A 873 -33.16 -1.18 -15.84
CA ALA A 873 -32.84 -2.58 -15.57
C ALA A 873 -31.32 -2.83 -15.81
N THR A 874 -30.76 -3.78 -15.06
CA THR A 874 -29.73 -4.80 -15.36
C THR A 874 -28.64 -4.67 -16.43
N GLN A 875 -27.45 -5.16 -16.01
CA GLN A 875 -26.50 -6.07 -16.69
C GLN A 875 -25.16 -5.56 -17.29
N GLN A 876 -24.09 -6.22 -16.79
CA GLN A 876 -22.92 -6.82 -17.46
C GLN A 876 -21.58 -6.07 -17.60
N MET A 877 -20.58 -6.74 -17.00
CA MET A 877 -19.23 -7.11 -17.47
C MET A 877 -18.10 -6.07 -17.58
N GLN A 878 -17.05 -6.37 -16.81
CA GLN A 878 -15.62 -6.51 -17.17
C GLN A 878 -15.06 -5.57 -18.23
N GLN A 879 -13.97 -4.86 -17.88
CA GLN A 879 -12.67 -4.97 -18.57
C GLN A 879 -11.53 -4.64 -17.58
N GLY A 880 -10.47 -5.45 -17.63
CA GLY A 880 -9.15 -5.11 -17.09
C GLY A 880 -8.12 -5.09 -18.22
N PHE A 881 -6.88 -4.68 -17.90
CA PHE A 881 -5.56 -4.96 -18.52
C PHE A 881 -4.59 -3.81 -18.17
N PRO A 882 -3.26 -3.95 -18.31
CA PRO A 882 -2.32 -4.91 -17.67
C PRO A 882 -1.07 -4.17 -17.12
N PHE A 883 -0.17 -4.81 -16.34
CA PHE A 883 1.26 -4.48 -16.43
C PHE A 883 2.17 -5.67 -16.15
N LEU A 884 3.28 -5.65 -16.88
CA LEU A 884 4.41 -6.57 -16.93
C LEU A 884 5.44 -6.15 -15.87
N GLU A 885 6.14 -7.11 -15.26
CA GLU A 885 7.47 -6.85 -14.70
C GLU A 885 8.47 -7.91 -15.17
N GLY A 886 9.64 -7.40 -15.54
CA GLY A 886 10.81 -8.16 -15.91
C GLY A 886 11.72 -8.46 -14.72
N ASP A 887 12.39 -9.60 -14.85
CA ASP A 887 13.44 -10.14 -13.99
C ASP A 887 14.59 -9.17 -13.68
N SER A 888 15.18 -9.28 -12.47
CA SER A 888 16.50 -9.95 -12.36
C SER A 888 16.98 -10.12 -10.92
N SER A 889 17.22 -11.40 -10.60
CA SER A 889 18.00 -11.91 -9.49
C SER A 889 19.50 -11.66 -9.65
N GLY A 890 20.23 -11.51 -8.53
CA GLY A 890 21.69 -11.69 -8.54
C GLY A 890 22.37 -11.71 -7.17
N ALA A 891 22.93 -12.88 -6.84
CA ALA A 891 23.93 -13.19 -5.78
C ALA A 891 23.40 -13.36 -4.35
N GLY A 892 23.85 -14.30 -3.52
CA GLY A 892 24.97 -15.24 -3.59
C GLY A 892 25.29 -15.67 -2.15
N ILE A 893 25.43 -16.98 -1.91
CA ILE A 893 25.50 -17.59 -0.57
C ILE A 893 26.96 -17.67 -0.04
N LEU A 894 27.10 -17.53 1.30
CA LEU A 894 28.15 -18.01 2.25
C LEU A 894 29.11 -16.94 2.86
N PRO A 895 29.68 -17.16 4.07
CA PRO A 895 29.09 -17.61 5.34
C PRO A 895 29.60 -16.85 6.59
N ASP A 896 29.00 -17.17 7.74
CA ASP A 896 29.45 -17.05 9.14
C ASP A 896 30.82 -16.41 9.45
N VAL A 897 30.80 -15.34 10.24
CA VAL A 897 31.90 -14.98 11.13
C VAL A 897 31.36 -14.75 12.55
N VAL A 898 31.63 -15.74 13.39
CA VAL A 898 31.54 -15.67 14.86
C VAL A 898 32.58 -14.67 15.37
N PHE A 899 32.14 -13.65 16.13
CA PHE A 899 32.97 -13.02 17.15
C PHE A 899 32.24 -12.99 18.49
N SER A 900 32.92 -13.58 19.47
CA SER A 900 32.54 -13.79 20.85
C SER A 900 32.74 -12.53 21.71
N GLU A 901 31.82 -12.37 22.66
CA GLU A 901 31.95 -11.83 24.03
C GLU A 901 32.88 -10.63 24.29
N GLU A 902 32.30 -9.53 24.80
CA GLU A 902 32.72 -9.01 26.11
C GLU A 902 31.59 -8.25 26.84
N THR A 903 31.57 -8.46 28.15
CA THR A 903 30.54 -8.13 29.15
C THR A 903 30.43 -6.67 29.61
N ARG A 904 29.17 -6.25 29.88
CA ARG A 904 28.64 -5.39 30.98
C ARG A 904 29.13 -3.94 31.12
N ILE A 905 28.18 -2.99 31.25
CA ILE A 905 27.77 -2.32 32.51
C ILE A 905 26.62 -1.31 32.23
N SER A 906 25.75 -1.19 33.24
CA SER A 906 24.50 -0.45 33.34
C SER A 906 24.57 1.09 33.30
N SER A 907 23.38 1.65 33.02
CA SER A 907 22.75 2.84 33.63
C SER A 907 23.35 4.23 33.40
N GLY A 908 22.55 5.08 32.71
CA GLY A 908 22.13 6.36 33.28
C GLY A 908 22.31 7.61 32.43
N TRP A 909 21.18 8.30 32.19
CA TRP A 909 20.99 9.75 32.10
C TRP A 909 21.86 10.52 31.10
N ILE A 910 21.29 10.90 29.95
CA ILE A 910 21.86 11.94 29.08
C ILE A 910 21.20 13.30 29.41
N ILE A 911 22.00 14.13 30.08
CA ILE A 911 21.83 15.58 30.13
C ILE A 911 22.57 16.19 28.94
N LEU A 912 21.86 17.09 28.24
CA LEU A 912 22.36 18.10 27.31
C LEU A 912 23.81 18.57 27.57
N PHE A 913 24.63 18.61 26.53
CA PHE A 913 25.71 19.58 26.44
C PHE A 913 25.87 20.14 25.02
N PHE A 914 25.74 21.46 24.95
CA PHE A 914 26.11 22.33 23.85
C PHE A 914 27.58 22.15 23.45
N LEU A 915 27.84 22.06 22.14
CA LEU A 915 29.13 22.40 21.54
C LEU A 915 28.91 23.46 20.46
N VAL A 916 29.14 24.71 20.86
CA VAL A 916 29.38 25.83 19.95
C VAL A 916 30.80 25.68 19.41
N LEU A 917 30.96 25.66 18.07
CA LEU A 917 32.08 26.27 17.35
C LEU A 917 31.77 26.33 15.83
N GLY A 918 31.54 27.55 15.32
CA GLY A 918 32.17 27.98 14.08
C GLY A 918 31.40 27.95 12.75
N GLY A 919 30.35 28.77 12.64
CA GLY A 919 30.14 29.74 11.54
C GLY A 919 30.19 29.30 10.07
N ALA A 920 29.02 29.34 9.43
CA ALA A 920 28.83 30.00 8.13
C ALA A 920 27.39 30.56 8.08
N VAL A 921 27.28 31.85 7.74
CA VAL A 921 26.02 32.59 7.63
C VAL A 921 25.43 32.31 6.25
N TYR A 922 24.23 31.76 6.19
CA TYR A 922 23.35 31.86 5.02
C TYR A 922 21.97 32.34 5.45
N PHE A 923 21.52 33.41 4.80
CA PHE A 923 20.21 34.04 4.97
C PHE A 923 19.15 33.15 4.31
N LEU A 924 18.17 32.64 5.07
CA LEU A 924 16.93 32.11 4.51
C LEU A 924 15.78 33.10 4.75
N HIS A 925 15.15 33.44 3.63
CA HIS A 925 14.12 34.45 3.48
C HIS A 925 12.75 33.82 3.76
N ASN A 926 12.25 33.98 4.98
CA ASN A 926 10.92 33.51 5.36
C ASN A 926 9.83 34.42 4.74
N LYS A 927 9.12 33.96 3.73
CA LYS A 927 7.87 34.59 3.24
C LYS A 927 6.66 33.74 3.65
N ARG A 928 6.15 33.98 4.85
CA ARG A 928 4.76 33.65 5.21
C ARG A 928 3.81 34.61 4.47
N LYS A 929 3.00 34.09 3.54
CA LYS A 929 1.83 34.80 3.02
C LYS A 929 0.69 34.66 4.04
N ALA A 930 0.37 35.76 4.73
CA ALA A 930 -0.88 35.89 5.48
C ALA A 930 -2.02 36.19 4.50
N ARG A 931 -3.04 35.32 4.47
CA ARG A 931 -4.32 35.57 3.79
C ARG A 931 -5.20 36.41 4.71
N VAL A 932 -5.50 37.63 4.28
CA VAL A 932 -6.47 38.53 4.91
C VAL A 932 -7.78 38.38 4.17
N GLU A 933 -8.78 37.79 4.82
CA GLU A 933 -10.17 37.83 4.36
C GLU A 933 -10.74 39.24 4.51
N LYS A 934 -11.49 39.68 3.51
CA LYS A 934 -12.37 40.84 3.61
C LYS A 934 -13.63 40.58 2.79
N GLU A 935 -14.74 40.64 3.53
CA GLU A 935 -16.17 40.54 3.20
C GLU A 935 -16.76 39.14 3.00
#